data_AF-A0A954JSM4-F1
#
_entry.id   AF-A0A954JSM4-F1
#
_cell.length_a   1.000
_cell.length_b   1.000
_cell.length_c   1.000
_cell.angle_alpha   90.00
_cell.angle_beta   90.00
_cell.angle_gamma   90.00
#
_symmetry.space_group_name_H-M   'P 1'
#
loop_
_entity.id
_entity.type
_entity.pdbx_description
1 polymer ?
#
loop_
_entity_poly.entity_id
_entity_poly.type
_entity_poly.pdbx_seq_one_letter_code
_entity_poly.pdbx_strand_id
1 'polypeptide(L)'
;MMLKNGFSLVSCFFLLAFATGCASLVEVTAIEQFSKAIENEDLKSLKHHTTMKFSKVALRDKASMDDLKVLKIPTGETTIVEITDISENHKKVVAEVGKNKKKLLYELKRVTKTGEWVVDDIYINQKQKNLNVMKSVTEQMDLLLTVREFVAAWEKGNRDDILETTDGEFKESLEQLHPAFLAKLSKRVAGESKNTKYRRPDAQLDTNIAIIRLPRRSGEMVISMKLKDGKWKASDVAVESKVDGQHLASAKKQAKMLLAVSHFLDAYNQNDKTELKNYSTEQFFRGSLDFADLKLAALPHSQDAAADYELKIENNLANFVTQNDGKMINLSLVKIESDEIDVPDKYLIEEVTLFQDQGNQQVTLTSLFSTRTITMVFSEALAKRDMKILDFSSTPDFSTRVWKQVAPQLVSQLPLNEITEPGFEILDIQFNGAITKVFARQGNLPVTYILREHLGQLLVDDIQLDLKGRPSSVKDTLEMMIRVQNYAFSMHEQNIRNLQRHSSRDFNELVWRQVDQVPQTAYNIPELLMSDLVSLEINENEGYSRIQLGNKERGATVLFIKQQGQYVVDDIMINSDSVASRYLSTKKELRMSMAATSGTLKQQAVQATYTISNETVPERLAVPQAEPVSIPEIQPAAFEIPQQEP
;
A
#
# COMPACT_ATOMS: atom_id res chain seq x y z
N MET A 1 76.01 -39.86 -18.60
CA MET A 1 76.61 -38.53 -18.83
C MET A 1 76.79 -37.88 -17.46
N MET A 2 77.97 -38.01 -16.81
CA MET A 2 79.08 -37.04 -16.85
C MET A 2 78.61 -35.63 -16.46
N LEU A 3 79.12 -34.87 -15.47
CA LEU A 3 80.29 -34.88 -14.58
C LEU A 3 79.90 -33.94 -13.40
N LYS A 4 80.08 -34.28 -12.11
CA LYS A 4 81.30 -34.16 -11.26
C LYS A 4 81.69 -32.74 -10.81
N ASN A 5 81.84 -32.65 -9.47
CA ASN A 5 82.77 -31.84 -8.65
C ASN A 5 82.29 -30.47 -8.14
N GLY A 6 82.46 -30.10 -6.86
CA GLY A 6 83.03 -30.85 -5.73
C GLY A 6 83.23 -30.00 -4.46
N PHE A 7 83.34 -30.73 -3.32
CA PHE A 7 84.01 -30.43 -2.04
C PHE A 7 83.57 -29.19 -1.22
N SER A 8 83.38 -29.24 0.11
CA SER A 8 84.24 -29.85 1.12
C SER A 8 83.53 -30.23 2.43
N LEU A 9 84.02 -31.33 3.02
CA LEU A 9 83.98 -31.70 4.44
C LEU A 9 84.43 -30.53 5.35
N VAL A 10 83.88 -30.45 6.57
CA VAL A 10 84.58 -30.78 7.83
C VAL A 10 83.58 -30.70 8.99
N SER A 11 83.64 -31.75 9.81
CA SER A 11 82.93 -32.02 11.04
C SER A 11 83.59 -31.30 12.23
N CYS A 12 82.80 -30.72 13.14
CA CYS A 12 83.15 -30.50 14.56
C CYS A 12 81.84 -30.23 15.33
N PHE A 13 81.25 -31.25 15.96
CA PHE A 13 81.33 -31.53 17.40
C PHE A 13 80.78 -30.44 18.33
N PHE A 14 79.60 -30.77 18.88
CA PHE A 14 79.12 -30.56 20.26
C PHE A 14 79.11 -29.16 20.93
N LEU A 15 77.99 -28.97 21.63
CA LEU A 15 77.74 -28.10 22.79
C LEU A 15 77.46 -26.61 22.54
N LEU A 16 76.16 -26.31 22.47
CA LEU A 16 75.52 -25.40 23.43
C LEU A 16 74.04 -25.80 23.60
N ALA A 17 73.82 -26.72 24.56
CA ALA A 17 72.58 -26.75 25.30
C ALA A 17 72.49 -25.48 26.19
N PHE A 18 71.28 -25.16 26.61
CA PHE A 18 70.88 -24.18 27.63
C PHE A 18 70.66 -22.73 27.20
N ALA A 19 69.47 -22.46 26.62
CA ALA A 19 68.79 -21.18 26.78
C ALA A 19 67.25 -21.27 26.78
N THR A 20 66.64 -22.45 26.94
CA THR A 20 65.17 -22.60 26.96
C THR A 20 64.55 -22.60 28.37
N GLY A 21 65.35 -22.43 29.42
CA GLY A 21 64.90 -22.55 30.82
C GLY A 21 64.37 -21.27 31.49
N CYS A 22 64.66 -20.08 30.94
CA CYS A 22 64.19 -18.80 31.50
C CYS A 22 63.20 -18.04 30.59
N ALA A 23 63.16 -18.39 29.30
CA ALA A 23 62.35 -17.72 28.28
C ALA A 23 60.87 -18.13 28.30
N SER A 24 60.46 -19.02 29.20
CA SER A 24 59.05 -19.38 29.43
C SER A 24 58.53 -18.91 30.78
N LEU A 25 59.42 -18.53 31.72
CA LEU A 25 59.04 -18.31 33.11
C LEU A 25 58.21 -17.02 33.25
N VAL A 26 58.55 -15.99 32.48
CA VAL A 26 57.84 -14.71 32.46
C VAL A 26 56.46 -14.85 31.80
N GLU A 27 56.39 -15.60 30.72
CA GLU A 27 55.17 -15.92 29.97
C GLU A 27 54.22 -16.79 30.81
N VAL A 28 54.74 -17.84 31.47
CA VAL A 28 53.97 -18.67 32.40
C VAL A 28 53.45 -17.81 33.54
N THR A 29 54.29 -16.96 34.14
CA THR A 29 53.89 -16.09 35.25
C THR A 29 52.76 -15.15 34.85
N ALA A 30 52.87 -14.49 33.68
CA ALA A 30 51.84 -13.59 33.19
C ALA A 30 50.50 -14.31 32.94
N ILE A 31 50.53 -15.49 32.30
CA ILE A 31 49.33 -16.27 32.01
C ILE A 31 48.70 -16.86 33.29
N GLU A 32 49.52 -17.33 34.25
CA GLU A 32 49.03 -17.85 35.53
C GLU A 32 48.40 -16.76 36.40
N GLN A 33 49.03 -15.58 36.48
CA GLN A 33 48.48 -14.45 37.23
C GLN A 33 47.13 -14.01 36.66
N PHE A 34 47.03 -13.91 35.34
CA PHE A 34 45.77 -13.66 34.64
C PHE A 34 44.73 -14.76 34.94
N SER A 35 45.10 -16.02 34.80
CA SER A 35 44.18 -17.15 34.99
C SER A 35 43.68 -17.26 36.44
N LYS A 36 44.56 -17.04 37.43
CA LYS A 36 44.18 -16.96 38.85
C LYS A 36 43.23 -15.80 39.14
N ALA A 37 43.41 -14.66 38.49
CA ALA A 37 42.51 -13.53 38.64
C ALA A 37 41.10 -13.83 38.10
N ILE A 38 40.98 -14.60 37.00
CA ILE A 38 39.70 -15.12 36.52
C ILE A 38 39.09 -16.11 37.53
N GLU A 39 39.86 -17.09 38.00
CA GLU A 39 39.39 -18.12 38.94
C GLU A 39 38.88 -17.54 40.26
N ASN A 40 39.58 -16.52 40.79
CA ASN A 40 39.24 -15.89 42.07
C ASN A 40 38.17 -14.79 41.93
N GLU A 41 37.65 -14.57 40.72
CA GLU A 41 36.70 -13.49 40.41
C GLU A 41 37.21 -12.08 40.79
N ASP A 42 38.53 -11.86 40.76
CA ASP A 42 39.17 -10.60 41.17
C ASP A 42 39.36 -9.65 39.98
N LEU A 43 38.35 -8.81 39.73
CA LEU A 43 38.37 -7.80 38.68
C LEU A 43 39.55 -6.82 38.80
N LYS A 44 39.99 -6.48 40.02
CA LYS A 44 41.07 -5.51 40.23
C LYS A 44 42.40 -6.12 39.81
N SER A 45 42.66 -7.36 40.22
CA SER A 45 43.85 -8.12 39.81
C SER A 45 43.82 -8.41 38.30
N LEU A 46 42.66 -8.76 37.75
CA LEU A 46 42.53 -9.02 36.31
C LEU A 46 42.83 -7.78 35.47
N LYS A 47 42.37 -6.60 35.90
CA LYS A 47 42.71 -5.32 35.25
C LYS A 47 44.20 -4.95 35.36
N HIS A 48 44.88 -5.41 36.40
CA HIS A 48 46.30 -5.17 36.61
C HIS A 48 47.16 -6.04 35.69
N HIS A 49 46.76 -7.30 35.48
CA HIS A 49 47.48 -8.27 34.65
C HIS A 49 47.03 -8.28 33.18
N THR A 50 46.39 -7.20 32.72
CA THR A 50 45.96 -7.02 31.33
C THR A 50 46.36 -5.66 30.78
N THR A 51 46.37 -5.53 29.46
CA THR A 51 46.63 -4.22 28.84
C THR A 51 45.48 -3.25 29.09
N MET A 52 45.77 -1.95 28.96
CA MET A 52 44.74 -0.90 29.02
C MET A 52 43.64 -1.08 27.97
N LYS A 53 43.96 -1.67 26.80
CA LYS A 53 42.98 -2.00 25.77
C LYS A 53 42.01 -3.05 26.30
N PHE A 54 42.51 -4.20 26.75
CA PHE A 54 41.69 -5.28 27.31
C PHE A 54 40.85 -4.79 28.50
N SER A 55 41.47 -4.03 29.42
CA SER A 55 40.82 -3.49 30.60
C SER A 55 39.67 -2.52 30.27
N LYS A 56 39.83 -1.67 29.26
CA LYS A 56 38.80 -0.69 28.84
C LYS A 56 37.72 -1.28 27.94
N VAL A 57 37.97 -2.41 27.29
CA VAL A 57 37.05 -3.01 26.32
C VAL A 57 36.33 -4.20 26.95
N ALA A 58 37.09 -5.20 27.41
CA ALA A 58 36.57 -6.46 27.93
C ALA A 58 36.19 -6.42 29.42
N LEU A 59 36.74 -5.48 30.19
CA LEU A 59 36.55 -5.37 31.65
C LEU A 59 35.91 -4.03 32.06
N ARG A 60 35.22 -3.34 31.15
CA ARG A 60 34.73 -1.98 31.39
C ARG A 60 33.67 -1.87 32.49
N ASP A 61 32.85 -2.91 32.65
CA ASP A 61 31.79 -2.95 33.66
C ASP A 61 32.08 -3.98 34.78
N LYS A 62 31.47 -3.81 35.94
CA LYS A 62 31.59 -4.78 37.06
C LYS A 62 31.00 -6.15 36.70
N ALA A 63 29.98 -6.20 35.85
CA ALA A 63 29.36 -7.43 35.36
C ALA A 63 30.25 -8.19 34.34
N SER A 64 31.38 -7.63 33.89
CA SER A 64 32.30 -8.31 32.97
C SER A 64 32.77 -9.67 33.51
N MET A 65 32.86 -9.84 34.83
CA MET A 65 33.21 -11.12 35.43
C MET A 65 32.15 -12.20 35.19
N ASP A 66 30.87 -11.83 35.21
CA ASP A 66 29.79 -12.77 34.91
C ASP A 66 29.78 -13.14 33.41
N ASP A 67 30.15 -12.20 32.53
CA ASP A 67 30.25 -12.44 31.09
C ASP A 67 31.47 -13.29 30.70
N LEU A 68 32.60 -13.14 31.38
CA LEU A 68 33.75 -14.03 31.19
C LEU A 68 33.40 -15.50 31.48
N LYS A 69 32.53 -15.77 32.46
CA LYS A 69 32.02 -17.13 32.75
C LYS A 69 31.25 -17.71 31.57
N VAL A 70 30.56 -16.88 30.79
CA VAL A 70 29.82 -17.30 29.57
C VAL A 70 30.76 -17.83 28.49
N LEU A 71 31.98 -17.28 28.41
CA LEU A 71 32.99 -17.69 27.43
C LEU A 71 33.68 -19.02 27.79
N LYS A 72 33.51 -19.52 29.01
CA LYS A 72 34.11 -20.78 29.50
C LYS A 72 35.61 -20.87 29.21
N ILE A 73 36.32 -19.77 29.48
CA ILE A 73 37.77 -19.72 29.34
C ILE A 73 38.36 -20.81 30.24
N PRO A 74 39.14 -21.76 29.70
CA PRO A 74 39.79 -22.79 30.50
C PRO A 74 40.71 -22.15 31.53
N THR A 75 40.67 -22.62 32.77
CA THR A 75 41.56 -22.19 33.85
C THR A 75 42.24 -23.40 34.50
N GLY A 76 43.32 -23.16 35.24
CA GLY A 76 44.11 -24.17 35.94
C GLY A 76 45.59 -24.15 35.57
N GLU A 77 46.29 -25.26 35.84
CA GLU A 77 47.72 -25.41 35.54
C GLU A 77 48.00 -25.17 34.05
N THR A 78 49.02 -24.35 33.77
CA THR A 78 49.33 -23.85 32.43
C THR A 78 50.68 -24.41 31.97
N THR A 79 50.74 -24.95 30.76
CA THR A 79 51.99 -25.39 30.12
C THR A 79 52.16 -24.69 28.79
N ILE A 80 53.29 -24.03 28.57
CA ILE A 80 53.58 -23.36 27.29
C ILE A 80 53.98 -24.41 26.25
N VAL A 81 53.34 -24.33 25.08
CA VAL A 81 53.61 -25.20 23.93
C VAL A 81 54.49 -24.49 22.90
N GLU A 82 54.22 -23.22 22.64
CA GLU A 82 54.90 -22.45 21.59
C GLU A 82 54.97 -20.98 21.98
N ILE A 83 56.09 -20.33 21.66
CA ILE A 83 56.29 -18.89 21.81
C ILE A 83 56.77 -18.34 20.46
N THR A 84 56.12 -17.29 19.99
CA THR A 84 56.49 -16.55 18.80
C THR A 84 56.72 -15.09 19.18
N ASP A 85 57.96 -14.63 19.15
CA ASP A 85 58.31 -13.23 19.35
C ASP A 85 57.94 -12.42 18.10
N ILE A 86 57.01 -11.46 18.23
CA ILE A 86 56.59 -10.57 17.14
C ILE A 86 57.45 -9.30 17.12
N SER A 87 57.75 -8.78 18.32
CA SER A 87 58.67 -7.67 18.53
C SER A 87 59.21 -7.70 19.96
N GLU A 88 60.14 -6.80 20.31
CA GLU A 88 60.71 -6.70 21.66
C GLU A 88 59.67 -6.56 22.79
N ASN A 89 58.48 -6.05 22.46
CA ASN A 89 57.40 -5.77 23.41
C ASN A 89 56.10 -6.53 23.10
N HIS A 90 56.12 -7.51 22.18
CA HIS A 90 54.93 -8.25 21.76
C HIS A 90 55.26 -9.71 21.45
N LYS A 91 54.53 -10.64 22.09
CA LYS A 91 54.68 -12.08 21.90
C LYS A 91 53.32 -12.75 21.67
N LYS A 92 53.33 -13.82 20.88
CA LYS A 92 52.25 -14.81 20.79
C LYS A 92 52.66 -16.07 21.52
N VAL A 93 51.82 -16.56 22.42
CA VAL A 93 52.11 -17.73 23.25
C VAL A 93 50.97 -18.73 23.15
N VAL A 94 51.25 -19.93 22.65
CA VAL A 94 50.29 -21.04 22.67
C VAL A 94 50.49 -21.81 23.97
N ALA A 95 49.43 -21.91 24.78
CA ALA A 95 49.46 -22.59 26.06
C ALA A 95 48.38 -23.68 26.16
N GLU A 96 48.70 -24.79 26.80
CA GLU A 96 47.76 -25.82 27.23
C GLU A 96 47.32 -25.52 28.66
N VAL A 97 46.01 -25.34 28.88
CA VAL A 97 45.45 -24.93 30.17
C VAL A 97 44.49 -25.98 30.72
N GLY A 98 44.66 -26.30 32.00
CA GLY A 98 43.80 -27.16 32.80
C GLY A 98 43.97 -28.66 32.52
N LYS A 99 43.21 -29.50 33.26
CA LYS A 99 43.33 -30.97 33.21
C LYS A 99 43.12 -31.58 31.82
N ASN A 100 42.32 -30.92 30.98
CA ASN A 100 42.02 -31.36 29.62
C ASN A 100 43.00 -30.82 28.57
N LYS A 101 44.06 -30.11 29.00
CA LYS A 101 45.10 -29.53 28.14
C LYS A 101 44.52 -28.78 26.94
N LYS A 102 43.57 -27.88 27.19
CA LYS A 102 42.95 -27.10 26.11
C LYS A 102 43.94 -26.06 25.60
N LYS A 103 44.18 -26.04 24.28
CA LYS A 103 45.06 -25.06 23.65
C LYS A 103 44.39 -23.70 23.52
N LEU A 104 45.08 -22.67 24.00
CA LEU A 104 44.73 -21.26 23.91
C LEU A 104 45.91 -20.50 23.31
N LEU A 105 45.64 -19.46 22.52
CA LEU A 105 46.67 -18.51 22.06
C LEU A 105 46.51 -17.22 22.87
N TYR A 106 47.57 -16.83 23.54
CA TYR A 106 47.68 -15.57 24.27
C TYR A 106 48.52 -14.59 23.45
N GLU A 107 48.07 -13.34 23.36
CA GLU A 107 48.92 -12.23 22.97
C GLU A 107 49.40 -11.52 24.23
N LEU A 108 50.72 -11.46 24.42
CA LEU A 108 51.35 -10.80 25.57
C LEU A 108 52.03 -9.51 25.11
N LYS A 109 51.85 -8.43 25.87
CA LYS A 109 52.55 -7.16 25.63
C LYS A 109 53.30 -6.72 26.86
N ARG A 110 54.44 -6.08 26.62
CA ARG A 110 55.24 -5.48 27.69
C ARG A 110 54.73 -4.07 28.00
N VAL A 111 54.37 -3.83 29.25
CA VAL A 111 53.93 -2.51 29.72
C VAL A 111 55.15 -1.59 29.81
N THR A 112 55.15 -0.49 29.06
CA THR A 112 56.31 0.42 28.98
C THR A 112 56.69 1.08 30.30
N LYS A 113 55.73 1.27 31.22
CA LYS A 113 55.97 1.91 32.52
C LYS A 113 56.56 0.97 33.58
N THR A 114 56.11 -0.29 33.65
CA THR A 114 56.53 -1.25 34.68
C THR A 114 57.53 -2.28 34.16
N GLY A 115 57.63 -2.42 32.84
CA GLY A 115 58.45 -3.45 32.18
C GLY A 115 57.87 -4.86 32.27
N GLU A 116 56.68 -5.02 32.87
CA GLU A 116 56.00 -6.30 33.08
C GLU A 116 55.31 -6.79 31.80
N TRP A 117 55.24 -8.10 31.63
CA TRP A 117 54.45 -8.74 30.58
C TRP A 117 53.03 -8.98 31.09
N VAL A 118 52.05 -8.53 30.32
CA VAL A 118 50.62 -8.67 30.64
C VAL A 118 49.87 -9.23 29.43
N VAL A 119 48.68 -9.77 29.66
CA VAL A 119 47.82 -10.29 28.61
C VAL A 119 47.16 -9.14 27.84
N ASP A 120 47.38 -9.07 26.53
CA ASP A 120 46.70 -8.14 25.63
C ASP A 120 45.40 -8.72 25.07
N ASP A 121 45.42 -10.00 24.70
CA ASP A 121 44.23 -10.73 24.25
C ASP A 121 44.40 -12.25 24.37
N ILE A 122 43.29 -12.97 24.23
CA ILE A 122 43.24 -14.43 24.24
C ILE A 122 42.37 -14.88 23.08
N TYR A 123 42.82 -15.88 22.35
CA TYR A 123 42.08 -16.48 21.27
C TYR A 123 41.68 -17.91 21.62
N ILE A 124 40.38 -18.18 21.57
CA ILE A 124 39.80 -19.48 21.89
C ILE A 124 39.30 -20.13 20.61
N ASN A 125 39.67 -21.41 20.41
CA ASN A 125 39.11 -22.22 19.33
C ASN A 125 37.64 -22.55 19.60
N GLN A 126 36.75 -22.10 18.72
CA GLN A 126 35.34 -22.44 18.73
C GLN A 126 34.97 -23.24 17.48
N LYS A 127 34.24 -24.34 17.67
CA LYS A 127 33.65 -25.12 16.57
C LYS A 127 32.34 -24.47 16.15
N GLN A 128 32.27 -24.00 14.91
CA GLN A 128 31.05 -23.44 14.31
C GLN A 128 30.79 -24.14 12.97
N LYS A 129 29.67 -24.88 12.86
CA LYS A 129 29.23 -25.59 11.64
C LYS A 129 30.37 -26.27 10.84
N ASN A 130 31.16 -27.12 11.50
CA ASN A 130 32.31 -27.89 10.97
C ASN A 130 33.61 -27.12 10.68
N LEU A 131 33.69 -25.82 10.99
CA LEU A 131 34.93 -25.04 10.94
C LEU A 131 35.43 -24.72 12.36
N ASN A 132 36.75 -24.80 12.55
CA ASN A 132 37.40 -24.28 13.76
C ASN A 132 37.79 -22.83 13.50
N VAL A 133 37.23 -21.91 14.26
CA VAL A 133 37.56 -20.49 14.20
C VAL A 133 38.17 -20.07 15.52
N MET A 134 39.33 -19.42 15.46
CA MET A 134 39.92 -18.74 16.61
C MET A 134 39.26 -17.38 16.75
N LYS A 135 38.71 -17.09 17.93
CA LYS A 135 38.05 -15.80 18.19
C LYS A 135 38.69 -15.11 19.39
N SER A 136 38.86 -13.79 19.28
CA SER A 136 39.33 -12.92 20.36
C SER A 136 38.33 -12.89 21.53
N VAL A 137 38.84 -13.04 22.75
CA VAL A 137 38.07 -12.85 23.98
C VAL A 137 37.71 -11.38 24.15
N THR A 138 38.61 -10.47 23.80
CA THR A 138 38.34 -9.03 23.91
C THR A 138 37.15 -8.61 23.05
N GLU A 139 37.10 -9.04 21.79
CA GLU A 139 35.99 -8.73 20.87
C GLU A 139 34.68 -9.37 21.31
N GLN A 140 34.73 -10.62 21.79
CA GLN A 140 33.54 -11.30 22.32
C GLN A 140 33.00 -10.58 23.55
N MET A 141 33.87 -10.17 24.48
CA MET A 141 33.49 -9.44 25.68
C MET A 141 32.93 -8.06 25.37
N ASP A 142 33.54 -7.33 24.42
CA ASP A 142 33.02 -6.04 23.94
C ASP A 142 31.57 -6.19 23.48
N LEU A 143 31.30 -7.17 22.61
CA LEU A 143 29.97 -7.43 22.09
C LEU A 143 28.99 -7.83 23.19
N LEU A 144 29.37 -8.74 24.11
CA LEU A 144 28.51 -9.18 25.22
C LEU A 144 28.09 -7.99 26.11
N LEU A 145 29.05 -7.13 26.45
CA LEU A 145 28.79 -5.96 27.26
C LEU A 145 27.91 -4.94 26.51
N THR A 146 28.18 -4.70 25.22
CA THR A 146 27.32 -3.81 24.41
C THR A 146 25.90 -4.33 24.31
N VAL A 147 25.72 -5.65 24.16
CA VAL A 147 24.39 -6.27 24.13
C VAL A 147 23.67 -6.08 25.47
N ARG A 148 24.36 -6.19 26.61
CA ARG A 148 23.77 -5.90 27.92
C ARG A 148 23.39 -4.43 28.08
N GLU A 149 24.26 -3.52 27.67
CA GLU A 149 24.02 -2.08 27.68
C GLU A 149 22.78 -1.74 26.84
N PHE A 150 22.67 -2.33 25.64
CA PHE A 150 21.50 -2.23 24.78
C PHE A 150 20.23 -2.73 25.49
N VAL A 151 20.23 -3.97 25.98
CA VAL A 151 19.04 -4.54 26.65
C VAL A 151 18.63 -3.70 27.85
N ALA A 152 19.58 -3.24 28.66
CA ALA A 152 19.32 -2.40 29.82
C ALA A 152 18.74 -1.03 29.44
N ALA A 153 19.24 -0.39 28.39
CA ALA A 153 18.72 0.87 27.88
C ALA A 153 17.25 0.73 27.46
N TRP A 154 16.94 -0.33 26.70
CA TRP A 154 15.60 -0.59 26.20
C TRP A 154 14.63 -1.06 27.29
N GLU A 155 15.09 -1.79 28.32
CA GLU A 155 14.30 -2.16 29.50
C GLU A 155 13.97 -0.95 30.38
N LYS A 156 14.92 -0.03 30.59
CA LYS A 156 14.69 1.23 31.32
C LYS A 156 13.77 2.17 30.55
N GLY A 157 13.86 2.16 29.23
CA GLY A 157 13.06 3.01 28.35
C GLY A 157 13.50 4.48 28.33
N ASN A 158 14.69 4.80 28.84
CA ASN A 158 15.23 6.16 28.79
C ASN A 158 15.65 6.49 27.34
N ARG A 159 15.22 7.65 26.84
CA ARG A 159 15.51 8.10 25.47
C ARG A 159 17.02 8.19 25.23
N ASP A 160 17.75 8.86 26.09
CA ASP A 160 19.18 9.14 25.87
C ASP A 160 19.98 7.83 25.82
N ASP A 161 19.68 6.89 26.73
CA ASP A 161 20.31 5.56 26.76
C ASP A 161 19.99 4.75 25.49
N ILE A 162 18.75 4.81 25.00
CA ILE A 162 18.34 4.14 23.75
C ILE A 162 19.09 4.75 22.55
N LEU A 163 19.15 6.07 22.47
CA LEU A 163 19.84 6.78 21.38
C LEU A 163 21.37 6.58 21.45
N GLU A 164 21.94 6.41 22.64
CA GLU A 164 23.35 6.08 22.79
C GLU A 164 23.65 4.68 22.25
N THR A 165 22.74 3.71 22.41
CA THR A 165 22.98 2.31 21.99
C THR A 165 22.64 2.02 20.52
N THR A 166 22.14 3.01 19.79
CA THR A 166 21.75 2.91 18.37
C THR A 166 22.58 3.84 17.49
N ASP A 167 22.60 3.61 16.18
CA ASP A 167 23.32 4.48 15.21
C ASP A 167 22.67 4.50 13.82
N GLY A 168 23.12 5.44 12.98
CA GLY A 168 22.65 5.66 11.61
C GLY A 168 21.17 6.00 11.53
N GLU A 169 20.52 5.59 10.43
CA GLU A 169 19.08 5.83 10.22
C GLU A 169 18.18 5.33 11.35
N PHE A 170 18.60 4.29 12.08
CA PHE A 170 17.80 3.79 13.20
C PHE A 170 17.77 4.81 14.33
N LYS A 171 18.94 5.34 14.71
CA LYS A 171 19.04 6.41 15.70
C LYS A 171 18.27 7.66 15.26
N GLU A 172 18.47 8.10 14.02
CA GLU A 172 17.78 9.28 13.44
C GLU A 172 16.25 9.13 13.53
N SER A 173 15.73 7.94 13.22
CA SER A 173 14.29 7.67 13.30
C SER A 173 13.79 7.73 14.76
N LEU A 174 14.56 7.20 15.72
CA LEU A 174 14.19 7.24 17.13
C LEU A 174 14.31 8.65 17.74
N GLU A 175 15.25 9.45 17.26
CA GLU A 175 15.51 10.83 17.71
C GLU A 175 14.42 11.82 17.28
N GLN A 176 13.73 11.55 16.18
CA GLN A 176 12.58 12.35 15.75
C GLN A 176 11.26 11.86 16.38
N LEU A 177 11.24 10.62 16.88
CA LEU A 177 10.02 9.99 17.35
C LEU A 177 9.54 10.63 18.66
N HIS A 178 8.23 10.90 18.74
CA HIS A 178 7.60 11.42 19.95
C HIS A 178 7.89 10.50 21.16
N PRO A 179 8.18 11.06 22.36
CA PRO A 179 8.54 10.26 23.54
C PRO A 179 7.56 9.14 23.89
N ALA A 180 6.26 9.37 23.72
CA ALA A 180 5.23 8.37 24.00
C ALA A 180 5.31 7.16 23.03
N PHE A 181 5.52 7.41 21.73
CA PHE A 181 5.73 6.34 20.75
C PHE A 181 7.00 5.54 21.07
N LEU A 182 8.09 6.24 21.39
CA LEU A 182 9.35 5.59 21.77
C LEU A 182 9.19 4.72 23.02
N ALA A 183 8.48 5.21 24.04
CA ALA A 183 8.25 4.46 25.28
C ALA A 183 7.42 3.18 25.05
N LYS A 184 6.45 3.21 24.14
CA LYS A 184 5.65 2.02 23.79
C LYS A 184 6.44 1.04 22.93
N LEU A 185 7.22 1.55 21.96
CA LEU A 185 8.12 0.73 21.15
C LEU A 185 9.20 0.06 22.02
N SER A 186 9.77 0.79 22.97
CA SER A 186 10.80 0.25 23.88
C SER A 186 10.24 -0.85 24.77
N LYS A 187 9.03 -0.68 25.32
CA LYS A 187 8.31 -1.73 26.06
C LYS A 187 8.06 -2.97 25.20
N ARG A 188 7.69 -2.82 23.93
CA ARG A 188 7.48 -3.97 23.02
C ARG A 188 8.78 -4.72 22.74
N VAL A 189 9.87 -3.98 22.51
CA VAL A 189 11.20 -4.56 22.32
C VAL A 189 11.69 -5.28 23.58
N ALA A 190 11.63 -4.64 24.75
CA ALA A 190 12.05 -5.21 26.03
C ALA A 190 11.16 -6.39 26.49
N GLY A 191 9.84 -6.27 26.32
CA GLY A 191 8.78 -7.16 26.80
C GLY A 191 8.84 -7.45 28.31
N GLU A 192 8.28 -8.60 28.73
CA GLU A 192 8.24 -8.96 30.16
C GLU A 192 9.65 -9.19 30.72
N SER A 193 10.12 -8.23 31.53
CA SER A 193 11.41 -8.32 32.23
C SER A 193 11.31 -9.20 33.47
N LYS A 194 12.10 -10.28 33.50
CA LYS A 194 12.61 -10.90 34.73
C LYS A 194 14.06 -11.31 34.51
N ASN A 195 14.92 -10.88 35.44
CA ASN A 195 16.34 -11.20 35.60
C ASN A 195 16.99 -11.84 34.37
N THR A 196 17.46 -10.99 33.46
CA THR A 196 18.26 -11.31 32.26
C THR A 196 19.65 -11.88 32.57
N LYS A 197 19.99 -12.06 33.86
CA LYS A 197 21.32 -12.44 34.36
C LYS A 197 21.94 -13.71 33.74
N TYR A 198 21.18 -14.55 33.04
CA TYR A 198 21.67 -15.85 32.52
C TYR A 198 21.27 -16.18 31.08
N ARG A 199 20.95 -15.21 30.23
CA ARG A 199 20.66 -15.52 28.82
C ARG A 199 21.91 -15.35 27.98
N ARG A 200 22.43 -16.46 27.49
CA ARG A 200 23.61 -16.50 26.62
C ARG A 200 23.21 -16.03 25.21
N PRO A 201 23.71 -14.89 24.72
CA PRO A 201 23.55 -14.52 23.33
C PRO A 201 24.28 -15.51 22.42
N ASP A 202 23.67 -15.85 21.30
CA ASP A 202 24.34 -16.45 20.15
C ASP A 202 24.69 -15.35 19.16
N ALA A 203 25.98 -15.11 18.96
CA ALA A 203 26.47 -14.02 18.11
C ALA A 203 27.16 -14.57 16.86
N GLN A 204 26.74 -14.05 15.71
CA GLN A 204 27.43 -14.19 14.44
C GLN A 204 28.14 -12.86 14.17
N LEU A 205 29.46 -12.89 14.15
CA LEU A 205 30.33 -11.73 14.02
C LEU A 205 31.06 -11.81 12.67
N ASP A 206 31.00 -10.72 11.91
CA ASP A 206 31.86 -10.43 10.78
C ASP A 206 32.64 -9.13 11.06
N THR A 207 33.48 -8.68 10.13
CA THR A 207 34.44 -7.58 10.26
C THR A 207 33.80 -6.28 10.77
N ASN A 208 32.58 -5.96 10.32
CA ASN A 208 31.88 -4.72 10.66
C ASN A 208 30.39 -4.90 10.99
N ILE A 209 29.89 -6.13 11.01
CA ILE A 209 28.48 -6.46 11.26
C ILE A 209 28.40 -7.59 12.28
N ALA A 210 27.46 -7.47 13.21
CA ALA A 210 27.12 -8.53 14.15
C ALA A 210 25.62 -8.80 14.16
N ILE A 211 25.23 -10.07 14.19
CA ILE A 211 23.84 -10.50 14.40
C ILE A 211 23.80 -11.29 15.71
N ILE A 212 23.04 -10.80 16.66
CA ILE A 212 22.96 -11.35 18.02
C ILE A 212 21.56 -11.88 18.25
N ARG A 213 21.46 -13.17 18.56
CA ARG A 213 20.22 -13.82 18.97
C ARG A 213 20.19 -13.99 20.49
N LEU A 214 19.19 -13.40 21.11
CA LEU A 214 18.95 -13.43 22.55
C LEU A 214 17.67 -14.23 22.81
N PRO A 215 17.75 -15.40 23.46
CA PRO A 215 16.55 -16.15 23.78
C PRO A 215 15.66 -15.36 24.75
N ARG A 216 14.34 -15.53 24.60
CA ARG A 216 13.31 -14.93 25.46
C ARG A 216 12.30 -15.96 25.90
N ARG A 217 11.60 -15.70 27.02
CA ARG A 217 10.52 -16.58 27.48
C ARG A 217 9.44 -16.71 26.41
N SER A 218 9.09 -15.59 25.78
CA SER A 218 8.09 -15.51 24.73
C SER A 218 8.63 -15.85 23.34
N GLY A 219 9.94 -15.97 23.13
CA GLY A 219 10.53 -16.25 21.81
C GLY A 219 12.00 -15.87 21.73
N GLU A 220 12.37 -14.94 20.86
CA GLU A 220 13.75 -14.53 20.62
C GLU A 220 13.82 -13.02 20.32
N MET A 221 14.94 -12.38 20.66
CA MET A 221 15.28 -11.05 20.17
C MET A 221 16.51 -11.16 19.27
N VAL A 222 16.44 -10.56 18.09
CA VAL A 222 17.54 -10.51 17.13
C VAL A 222 18.00 -9.06 17.02
N ILE A 223 19.24 -8.79 17.42
CA ILE A 223 19.87 -7.47 17.33
C ILE A 223 20.84 -7.48 16.16
N SER A 224 20.65 -6.57 15.21
CA SER A 224 21.62 -6.30 14.15
C SER A 224 22.47 -5.12 14.58
N MET A 225 23.79 -5.28 14.59
CA MET A 225 24.74 -4.24 14.99
C MET A 225 25.75 -3.98 13.89
N LYS A 226 26.24 -2.74 13.84
CA LYS A 226 27.37 -2.32 13.01
C LYS A 226 28.49 -1.77 13.88
N LEU A 227 29.73 -2.03 13.48
CA LEU A 227 30.91 -1.45 14.10
C LEU A 227 31.19 -0.10 13.46
N LYS A 228 31.10 0.99 14.23
CA LYS A 228 31.43 2.35 13.79
C LYS A 228 32.23 3.06 14.86
N ASP A 229 33.30 3.74 14.45
CA ASP A 229 34.22 4.44 15.35
C ASP A 229 34.74 3.54 16.50
N GLY A 230 34.96 2.25 16.20
CA GLY A 230 35.41 1.25 17.16
C GLY A 230 34.39 0.85 18.21
N LYS A 231 33.10 1.15 18.02
CA LYS A 231 32.01 0.77 18.92
C LYS A 231 30.89 0.04 18.17
N TRP A 232 30.39 -1.04 18.75
CA TRP A 232 29.19 -1.70 18.27
C TRP A 232 27.95 -0.87 18.62
N LYS A 233 27.10 -0.63 17.63
CA LYS A 233 25.81 0.07 17.79
C LYS A 233 24.72 -0.69 17.06
N ALA A 234 23.53 -0.74 17.64
CA ALA A 234 22.39 -1.39 17.01
C ALA A 234 21.93 -0.60 15.78
N SER A 235 21.80 -1.28 14.66
CA SER A 235 21.24 -0.74 13.41
C SER A 235 19.79 -1.20 13.18
N ASP A 236 19.36 -2.28 13.85
CA ASP A 236 17.96 -2.72 13.90
C ASP A 236 17.76 -3.75 15.03
N VAL A 237 16.50 -3.95 15.44
CA VAL A 237 16.07 -5.03 16.34
C VAL A 237 14.79 -5.69 15.87
N ALA A 238 14.76 -7.02 15.90
CA ALA A 238 13.57 -7.83 15.75
C ALA A 238 13.25 -8.58 17.04
N VAL A 239 11.97 -8.84 17.28
CA VAL A 239 11.46 -9.67 18.37
C VAL A 239 10.51 -10.70 17.80
N GLU A 240 10.89 -11.97 17.93
CA GLU A 240 9.99 -13.08 17.74
C GLU A 240 9.25 -13.37 19.04
N SER A 241 7.93 -13.43 18.98
CA SER A 241 7.09 -13.80 20.12
C SER A 241 6.06 -14.83 19.70
N LYS A 242 5.85 -15.84 20.54
CA LYS A 242 4.75 -16.80 20.49
C LYS A 242 3.45 -16.20 21.04
N VAL A 243 3.53 -15.06 21.71
CA VAL A 243 2.37 -14.29 22.16
C VAL A 243 1.93 -13.40 21.02
N ASP A 244 0.65 -13.54 20.64
CA ASP A 244 0.07 -12.76 19.56
C ASP A 244 0.18 -11.25 19.83
N GLY A 245 0.34 -10.46 18.76
CA GLY A 245 0.54 -9.01 18.83
C GLY A 245 1.88 -8.53 19.40
N GLN A 246 2.75 -9.43 19.90
CA GLN A 246 4.07 -9.05 20.44
C GLN A 246 5.22 -9.28 19.46
N HIS A 247 4.98 -9.93 18.32
CA HIS A 247 5.98 -10.06 17.27
C HIS A 247 6.34 -8.69 16.69
N LEU A 248 7.61 -8.46 16.39
CA LEU A 248 8.14 -7.21 15.85
C LEU A 248 9.26 -7.55 14.87
N ALA A 249 8.99 -7.46 13.57
CA ALA A 249 9.96 -7.86 12.55
C ALA A 249 11.16 -6.89 12.48
N SER A 250 10.95 -5.60 12.74
CA SER A 250 11.99 -4.57 12.71
C SER A 250 11.54 -3.31 13.47
N ALA A 251 12.28 -2.97 14.53
CA ALA A 251 12.08 -1.75 15.31
C ALA A 251 12.38 -0.51 14.46
N LYS A 252 13.37 -0.58 13.57
CA LYS A 252 13.71 0.50 12.65
C LYS A 252 12.55 0.82 11.72
N LYS A 253 11.98 -0.20 11.05
CA LYS A 253 10.84 -0.01 10.14
C LYS A 253 9.61 0.51 10.87
N GLN A 254 9.33 -0.04 12.06
CA GLN A 254 8.21 0.44 12.87
C GLN A 254 8.40 1.89 13.32
N ALA A 255 9.61 2.30 13.71
CA ALA A 255 9.88 3.71 14.04
C ALA A 255 9.61 4.64 12.85
N LYS A 256 10.02 4.25 11.63
CA LYS A 256 9.72 5.02 10.40
C LYS A 256 8.23 5.12 10.11
N MET A 257 7.45 4.04 10.29
CA MET A 257 5.99 4.07 10.15
C MET A 257 5.35 5.03 11.16
N LEU A 258 5.76 4.95 12.44
CA LEU A 258 5.23 5.83 13.50
C LEU A 258 5.58 7.30 13.26
N LEU A 259 6.76 7.59 12.68
CA LEU A 259 7.09 8.94 12.24
C LEU A 259 6.16 9.44 11.15
N ALA A 260 5.89 8.63 10.12
CA ALA A 260 4.96 9.01 9.06
C ALA A 260 3.56 9.31 9.61
N VAL A 261 3.07 8.50 10.55
CA VAL A 261 1.81 8.76 11.27
C VAL A 261 1.88 10.07 12.06
N SER A 262 2.93 10.28 12.84
CA SER A 262 3.09 11.49 13.66
C SER A 262 3.06 12.74 12.79
N HIS A 263 3.88 12.78 11.74
CA HIS A 263 3.95 13.92 10.84
C HIS A 263 2.63 14.16 10.09
N PHE A 264 1.95 13.09 9.65
CA PHE A 264 0.63 13.21 9.05
C PHE A 264 -0.39 13.83 10.02
N LEU A 265 -0.48 13.30 11.24
CA LEU A 265 -1.42 13.82 12.25
C LEU A 265 -1.09 15.25 12.65
N ASP A 266 0.18 15.60 12.81
CA ASP A 266 0.60 16.96 13.15
C ASP A 266 0.27 17.94 12.01
N ALA A 267 0.58 17.57 10.76
CA ALA A 267 0.25 18.38 9.58
C ALA A 267 -1.27 18.53 9.40
N TYR A 268 -2.05 17.46 9.64
CA TYR A 268 -3.50 17.50 9.58
C TYR A 268 -4.07 18.50 10.60
N ASN A 269 -3.64 18.40 11.85
CA ASN A 269 -4.11 19.27 12.93
C ASN A 269 -3.67 20.74 12.76
N GLN A 270 -2.56 20.98 12.06
CA GLN A 270 -2.07 22.32 11.71
C GLN A 270 -2.69 22.86 10.41
N ASN A 271 -3.49 22.06 9.71
CA ASN A 271 -4.01 22.36 8.38
C ASN A 271 -2.91 22.68 7.34
N ASP A 272 -1.75 22.02 7.47
CA ASP A 272 -0.62 22.16 6.55
C ASP A 272 -0.76 21.17 5.38
N LYS A 273 -1.35 21.65 4.28
CA LYS A 273 -1.53 20.86 3.05
C LYS A 273 -0.20 20.50 2.39
N THR A 274 0.84 21.31 2.58
CA THR A 274 2.16 21.06 1.96
C THR A 274 2.82 19.86 2.61
N GLU A 275 2.81 19.80 3.94
CA GLU A 275 3.33 18.64 4.66
C GLU A 275 2.45 17.40 4.52
N LEU A 276 1.12 17.54 4.49
CA LEU A 276 0.23 16.41 4.25
C LEU A 276 0.57 15.68 2.94
N LYS A 277 0.93 16.41 1.89
CA LYS A 277 1.36 15.82 0.61
C LYS A 277 2.61 14.96 0.74
N ASN A 278 3.52 15.27 1.67
CA ASN A 278 4.75 14.51 1.86
C ASN A 278 4.51 13.14 2.54
N TYR A 279 3.45 13.04 3.35
CA TYR A 279 3.14 11.87 4.18
C TYR A 279 1.86 11.13 3.76
N SER A 280 1.26 11.49 2.62
CA SER A 280 0.13 10.77 2.02
C SER A 280 0.47 10.27 0.62
N THR A 281 -0.27 9.26 0.14
CA THR A 281 -0.18 8.85 -1.26
C THR A 281 -0.70 9.96 -2.17
N GLU A 282 -0.22 10.02 -3.41
CA GLU A 282 -0.66 11.04 -4.36
C GLU A 282 -2.16 10.97 -4.63
N GLN A 283 -2.71 9.75 -4.71
CA GLN A 283 -4.14 9.52 -4.90
C GLN A 283 -4.94 10.06 -3.72
N PHE A 284 -4.56 9.74 -2.48
CA PHE A 284 -5.27 10.22 -1.29
C PHE A 284 -5.17 11.73 -1.14
N PHE A 285 -3.99 12.30 -1.39
CA PHE A 285 -3.80 13.75 -1.30
C PHE A 285 -4.67 14.48 -2.31
N ARG A 286 -4.54 14.17 -3.61
CA ARG A 286 -5.26 14.89 -4.67
C ARG A 286 -6.74 14.58 -4.71
N GLY A 287 -7.13 13.35 -4.38
CA GLY A 287 -8.52 12.90 -4.39
C GLY A 287 -9.34 13.36 -3.20
N SER A 288 -8.68 13.81 -2.13
CA SER A 288 -9.34 14.09 -0.85
C SER A 288 -8.73 15.29 -0.14
N LEU A 289 -7.48 15.18 0.32
CA LEU A 289 -6.91 16.14 1.28
C LEU A 289 -6.66 17.55 0.70
N ASP A 290 -6.33 17.68 -0.58
CA ASP A 290 -5.89 18.96 -1.18
C ASP A 290 -6.98 20.04 -1.09
N PHE A 291 -8.23 19.69 -1.40
CA PHE A 291 -9.38 20.60 -1.39
C PHE A 291 -10.26 20.49 -0.14
N ALA A 292 -9.94 19.58 0.79
CA ALA A 292 -10.76 19.32 1.96
C ALA A 292 -10.74 20.44 3.01
N ASP A 293 -11.89 20.69 3.65
CA ASP A 293 -11.94 21.35 4.96
C ASP A 293 -11.68 20.31 6.06
N LEU A 294 -10.45 20.28 6.57
CA LEU A 294 -10.01 19.30 7.57
C LEU A 294 -10.76 19.41 8.90
N LYS A 295 -11.46 20.53 9.15
CA LYS A 295 -12.25 20.72 10.36
C LYS A 295 -13.52 19.87 10.41
N LEU A 296 -13.96 19.34 9.26
CA LEU A 296 -15.14 18.47 9.20
C LEU A 296 -14.92 17.13 9.91
N ALA A 297 -13.66 16.69 10.08
CA ALA A 297 -13.29 15.51 10.85
C ALA A 297 -12.09 15.80 11.75
N ALA A 298 -12.29 15.77 13.07
CA ALA A 298 -11.21 15.89 14.03
C ALA A 298 -10.40 14.58 14.10
N LEU A 299 -9.09 14.70 13.90
CA LEU A 299 -8.13 13.62 14.17
C LEU A 299 -7.39 13.91 15.48
N PRO A 300 -6.91 12.89 16.20
CA PRO A 300 -6.18 13.08 17.44
C PRO A 300 -4.84 13.76 17.15
N HIS A 301 -4.29 14.46 18.13
CA HIS A 301 -2.90 14.87 18.06
C HIS A 301 -1.98 13.64 18.13
N SER A 302 -0.80 13.73 17.53
CA SER A 302 0.19 12.65 17.54
C SER A 302 0.53 12.16 18.95
N GLN A 303 0.55 13.07 19.94
CA GLN A 303 0.83 12.75 21.33
C GLN A 303 -0.26 11.89 21.96
N ASP A 304 -1.53 12.20 21.69
CA ASP A 304 -2.68 11.49 22.21
C ASP A 304 -2.78 10.11 21.56
N ALA A 305 -2.61 10.06 20.23
CA ALA A 305 -2.60 8.81 19.48
C ALA A 305 -1.51 7.83 19.96
N ALA A 306 -0.39 8.35 20.47
CA ALA A 306 0.69 7.51 20.98
C ALA A 306 0.34 6.73 22.26
N ALA A 307 -0.70 7.14 23.00
CA ALA A 307 -1.06 6.53 24.28
C ALA A 307 -1.62 5.10 24.10
N ASP A 308 -2.53 4.91 23.15
CA ASP A 308 -3.35 3.70 23.04
C ASP A 308 -3.26 2.98 21.68
N TYR A 309 -2.40 3.42 20.76
CA TYR A 309 -2.34 2.81 19.42
C TYR A 309 -2.10 1.29 19.35
N GLU A 310 -2.63 0.65 18.32
CA GLU A 310 -2.22 -0.65 17.82
C GLU A 310 -1.64 -0.50 16.41
N LEU A 311 -0.52 -1.17 16.13
CA LEU A 311 0.07 -1.21 14.79
C LEU A 311 0.12 -2.66 14.31
N LYS A 312 -0.63 -2.94 13.25
CA LYS A 312 -0.66 -4.23 12.54
C LYS A 312 0.04 -4.05 11.19
N ILE A 313 0.98 -4.93 10.88
CA ILE A 313 1.81 -4.85 9.66
C ILE A 313 1.61 -6.14 8.88
N GLU A 314 1.21 -6.02 7.62
CA GLU A 314 0.96 -7.12 6.68
C GLU A 314 1.65 -6.81 5.34
N ASN A 315 2.81 -7.43 5.11
CA ASN A 315 3.65 -7.20 3.92
C ASN A 315 3.97 -5.70 3.71
N ASN A 316 3.38 -5.10 2.68
CA ASN A 316 3.58 -3.70 2.29
C ASN A 316 2.51 -2.76 2.86
N LEU A 317 1.55 -3.29 3.63
CA LEU A 317 0.50 -2.53 4.27
C LEU A 317 0.68 -2.52 5.78
N ALA A 318 0.30 -1.42 6.41
CA ALA A 318 0.18 -1.35 7.86
C ALA A 318 -1.08 -0.58 8.24
N ASN A 319 -1.70 -0.97 9.36
CA ASN A 319 -2.86 -0.30 9.93
C ASN A 319 -2.47 0.21 11.31
N PHE A 320 -2.51 1.53 11.46
CA PHE A 320 -2.34 2.22 12.74
C PHE A 320 -3.72 2.56 13.29
N VAL A 321 -4.12 1.88 14.35
CA VAL A 321 -5.43 2.05 14.98
C VAL A 321 -5.25 2.80 16.29
N THR A 322 -6.03 3.86 16.50
CA THR A 322 -6.01 4.68 17.72
C THR A 322 -7.43 5.13 18.08
N GLN A 323 -7.62 5.77 19.22
CA GLN A 323 -8.90 6.39 19.57
C GLN A 323 -8.82 7.92 19.58
N ASN A 324 -9.97 8.56 19.30
CA ASN A 324 -10.20 9.98 19.52
C ASN A 324 -11.61 10.16 20.09
N ASP A 325 -11.72 10.72 21.30
CA ASP A 325 -12.99 10.87 22.02
C ASP A 325 -13.84 9.57 22.08
N GLY A 326 -13.17 8.43 22.27
CA GLY A 326 -13.79 7.10 22.34
C GLY A 326 -14.12 6.46 20.98
N LYS A 327 -13.96 7.20 19.87
CA LYS A 327 -14.16 6.69 18.51
C LYS A 327 -12.87 6.09 17.97
N MET A 328 -12.97 4.92 17.35
CA MET A 328 -11.83 4.28 16.71
C MET A 328 -11.48 4.97 15.39
N ILE A 329 -10.19 5.17 15.16
CA ILE A 329 -9.63 5.72 13.93
C ILE A 329 -8.57 4.76 13.43
N ASN A 330 -8.61 4.43 12.14
CA ASN A 330 -7.58 3.64 11.47
C ASN A 330 -6.90 4.49 10.40
N LEU A 331 -5.58 4.62 10.48
CA LEU A 331 -4.73 5.16 9.43
C LEU A 331 -4.10 3.99 8.69
N SER A 332 -4.47 3.82 7.43
CA SER A 332 -3.88 2.81 6.56
C SER A 332 -2.61 3.38 5.93
N LEU A 333 -1.52 2.62 6.01
CA LEU A 333 -0.21 2.97 5.49
C LEU A 333 0.20 1.99 4.40
N VAL A 334 0.82 2.52 3.36
CA VAL A 334 1.49 1.75 2.32
C VAL A 334 2.99 2.00 2.35
N LYS A 335 3.76 0.94 2.17
CA LYS A 335 5.18 0.97 1.91
C LYS A 335 5.41 1.21 0.42
N ILE A 336 6.03 2.32 0.07
CA ILE A 336 6.58 2.57 -1.26
C ILE A 336 8.03 2.11 -1.23
N GLU A 337 8.28 0.97 -1.86
CA GLU A 337 9.64 0.45 -2.08
C GLU A 337 10.29 1.26 -3.21
N SER A 338 11.57 1.54 -3.06
CA SER A 338 12.38 2.03 -4.17
C SER A 338 13.15 0.87 -4.78
N ASP A 339 13.21 0.82 -6.11
CA ASP A 339 14.06 -0.12 -6.83
C ASP A 339 15.56 0.27 -6.73
N GLU A 340 15.85 1.47 -6.25
CA GLU A 340 17.21 1.96 -6.00
C GLU A 340 17.72 1.54 -4.62
N ILE A 341 18.89 0.89 -4.58
CA ILE A 341 19.51 0.29 -3.39
C ILE A 341 19.74 1.31 -2.25
N ASP A 342 19.92 2.59 -2.60
CA ASP A 342 20.26 3.66 -1.66
C ASP A 342 19.08 4.60 -1.32
N VAL A 343 17.89 4.35 -1.89
CA VAL A 343 16.71 5.16 -1.57
C VAL A 343 15.93 4.47 -0.46
N PRO A 344 15.78 5.11 0.71
CA PRO A 344 15.11 4.49 1.84
C PRO A 344 13.62 4.27 1.54
N ASP A 345 13.11 3.13 2.01
CA ASP A 345 11.67 2.83 2.04
C ASP A 345 10.88 4.03 2.59
N LYS A 346 9.83 4.44 1.85
CA LYS A 346 8.91 5.49 2.29
C LYS A 346 7.60 4.88 2.75
N TYR A 347 7.07 5.38 3.86
CA TYR A 347 5.75 5.02 4.37
C TYR A 347 4.81 6.20 4.19
N LEU A 348 3.67 5.97 3.56
CA LEU A 348 2.68 6.99 3.24
C LEU A 348 1.30 6.56 3.73
N ILE A 349 0.50 7.51 4.21
CA ILE A 349 -0.91 7.28 4.53
C ILE A 349 -1.70 7.18 3.22
N GLU A 350 -2.42 6.07 3.04
CA GLU A 350 -3.28 5.85 1.87
C GLU A 350 -4.74 6.22 2.12
N GLU A 351 -5.22 6.11 3.36
CA GLU A 351 -6.58 6.45 3.74
C GLU A 351 -6.68 6.59 5.27
N VAL A 352 -7.66 7.36 5.74
CA VAL A 352 -8.03 7.44 7.16
C VAL A 352 -9.50 7.09 7.30
N THR A 353 -9.77 6.09 8.13
CA THR A 353 -11.11 5.58 8.41
C THR A 353 -11.54 5.93 9.82
N LEU A 354 -12.73 6.51 9.95
CA LEU A 354 -13.40 6.84 11.20
C LEU A 354 -14.53 5.84 11.45
N PHE A 355 -14.55 5.22 12.63
CA PHE A 355 -15.62 4.31 13.06
C PHE A 355 -16.54 5.03 14.05
N GLN A 356 -17.85 5.00 13.81
CA GLN A 356 -18.84 5.64 14.68
C GLN A 356 -19.65 4.62 15.50
N ASP A 357 -19.78 4.87 16.81
CA ASP A 357 -20.34 3.94 17.79
C ASP A 357 -21.83 3.60 17.60
N GLN A 358 -22.61 4.44 16.92
CA GLN A 358 -24.09 4.32 16.91
C GLN A 358 -24.69 3.60 15.69
N GLY A 359 -23.89 2.97 14.83
CA GLY A 359 -24.47 2.25 13.68
C GLY A 359 -23.55 1.37 12.85
N ASN A 360 -22.37 0.99 13.36
CA ASN A 360 -21.31 0.37 12.55
C ASN A 360 -20.99 1.17 11.27
N GLN A 361 -21.18 2.50 11.30
CA GLN A 361 -20.85 3.34 10.16
C GLN A 361 -19.34 3.52 10.10
N GLN A 362 -18.80 3.18 8.94
CA GLN A 362 -17.42 3.40 8.56
C GLN A 362 -17.38 4.57 7.58
N VAL A 363 -16.67 5.64 7.95
CA VAL A 363 -16.49 6.84 7.12
C VAL A 363 -15.02 6.96 6.76
N THR A 364 -14.69 6.98 5.47
CA THR A 364 -13.33 7.32 5.02
C THR A 364 -13.20 8.83 4.81
N LEU A 365 -12.02 9.42 5.00
CA LEU A 365 -11.85 10.85 4.76
C LEU A 365 -12.06 11.19 3.29
N THR A 366 -11.65 10.32 2.37
CA THR A 366 -11.99 10.46 0.94
C THR A 366 -13.48 10.58 0.72
N SER A 367 -14.29 9.70 1.32
CA SER A 367 -15.74 9.79 1.19
C SER A 367 -16.28 11.10 1.79
N LEU A 368 -15.84 11.46 3.01
CA LEU A 368 -16.34 12.63 3.72
C LEU A 368 -16.11 13.94 2.95
N PHE A 369 -14.92 14.11 2.38
CA PHE A 369 -14.53 15.38 1.75
C PHE A 369 -14.99 15.50 0.29
N SER A 370 -15.07 14.40 -0.46
CA SER A 370 -15.36 14.45 -1.90
C SER A 370 -16.84 14.26 -2.26
N THR A 371 -17.65 13.61 -1.41
CA THR A 371 -19.02 13.18 -1.74
C THR A 371 -19.91 14.30 -2.27
N ARG A 372 -19.95 15.45 -1.59
CA ARG A 372 -20.81 16.57 -2.01
C ARG A 372 -20.39 17.11 -3.36
N THR A 373 -19.09 17.37 -3.53
CA THR A 373 -18.53 17.93 -4.76
C THR A 373 -18.76 17.00 -5.96
N ILE A 374 -18.42 15.71 -5.84
CA ILE A 374 -18.58 14.79 -6.97
C ILE A 374 -20.05 14.59 -7.35
N THR A 375 -20.96 14.55 -6.36
CA THR A 375 -22.40 14.42 -6.64
C THR A 375 -22.92 15.67 -7.36
N MET A 376 -22.51 16.86 -6.92
CA MET A 376 -22.90 18.12 -7.58
C MET A 376 -22.35 18.20 -9.00
N VAL A 377 -21.07 17.90 -9.20
CA VAL A 377 -20.42 17.89 -10.52
C VAL A 377 -21.11 16.91 -11.47
N PHE A 378 -21.42 15.70 -10.99
CA PHE A 378 -22.11 14.70 -11.78
C PHE A 378 -23.55 15.11 -12.12
N SER A 379 -24.30 15.66 -11.15
CA SER A 379 -25.66 16.17 -11.39
C SER A 379 -25.69 17.33 -12.39
N GLU A 380 -24.75 18.26 -12.29
CA GLU A 380 -24.61 19.36 -13.25
C GLU A 380 -24.24 18.85 -14.65
N ALA A 381 -23.33 17.87 -14.73
CA ALA A 381 -22.95 17.23 -15.98
C ALA A 381 -24.12 16.48 -16.64
N LEU A 382 -25.00 15.85 -15.85
CA LEU A 382 -26.24 15.25 -16.36
C LEU A 382 -27.14 16.32 -16.99
N ALA A 383 -27.38 17.43 -16.28
CA ALA A 383 -28.23 18.51 -16.77
C ALA A 383 -27.68 19.16 -18.06
N LYS A 384 -26.36 19.28 -18.17
CA LYS A 384 -25.66 19.83 -19.36
C LYS A 384 -25.40 18.79 -20.45
N ARG A 385 -25.64 17.50 -20.18
CA ARG A 385 -25.26 16.37 -21.05
C ARG A 385 -23.77 16.38 -21.41
N ASP A 386 -22.92 16.76 -20.45
CA ASP A 386 -21.47 16.80 -20.64
C ASP A 386 -20.90 15.39 -20.49
N MET A 387 -20.80 14.68 -21.62
CA MET A 387 -20.32 13.31 -21.67
C MET A 387 -18.89 13.13 -21.15
N LYS A 388 -18.04 14.17 -21.20
CA LYS A 388 -16.66 14.07 -20.69
C LYS A 388 -16.66 14.05 -19.17
N ILE A 389 -17.41 14.96 -18.55
CA ILE A 389 -17.53 15.00 -17.09
C ILE A 389 -18.28 13.77 -16.59
N LEU A 390 -19.36 13.35 -17.26
CA LEU A 390 -20.08 12.12 -16.91
C LEU A 390 -19.17 10.88 -16.94
N ASP A 391 -18.33 10.74 -17.97
CA ASP A 391 -17.35 9.65 -18.03
C ASP A 391 -16.34 9.72 -16.88
N PHE A 392 -15.81 10.92 -16.60
CA PHE A 392 -14.82 11.14 -15.55
C PHE A 392 -15.35 10.93 -14.13
N SER A 393 -16.60 11.32 -13.86
CA SER A 393 -17.21 11.28 -12.53
C SER A 393 -18.00 10.00 -12.25
N SER A 394 -17.99 9.04 -13.18
CA SER A 394 -18.64 7.74 -13.04
C SER A 394 -17.64 6.62 -12.75
N THR A 395 -18.09 5.57 -12.07
CA THR A 395 -17.31 4.33 -11.98
C THR A 395 -17.04 3.77 -13.39
N PRO A 396 -15.94 3.01 -13.60
CA PRO A 396 -15.66 2.39 -14.89
C PRO A 396 -16.80 1.49 -15.40
N ASP A 397 -17.52 0.82 -14.49
CA ASP A 397 -18.70 0.01 -14.81
C ASP A 397 -19.81 0.88 -15.41
N PHE A 398 -20.21 1.94 -14.71
CA PHE A 398 -21.28 2.83 -15.16
C PHE A 398 -20.90 3.53 -16.48
N SER A 399 -19.68 4.07 -16.56
CA SER A 399 -19.13 4.67 -17.78
C SER A 399 -19.19 3.71 -18.98
N THR A 400 -18.73 2.47 -18.81
CA THR A 400 -18.63 1.50 -19.92
C THR A 400 -19.99 1.02 -20.39
N ARG A 401 -20.93 0.80 -19.46
CA ARG A 401 -22.27 0.30 -19.76
C ARG A 401 -23.18 1.37 -20.37
N VAL A 402 -22.97 2.64 -20.02
CA VAL A 402 -23.86 3.73 -20.39
C VAL A 402 -23.15 4.75 -21.28
N TRP A 403 -22.26 5.57 -20.73
CA TRP A 403 -21.71 6.74 -21.41
C TRP A 403 -20.92 6.42 -22.68
N LYS A 404 -20.09 5.38 -22.65
CA LYS A 404 -19.30 4.94 -23.80
C LYS A 404 -20.12 4.24 -24.89
N GLN A 405 -21.38 3.90 -24.59
CA GLN A 405 -22.30 3.30 -25.58
C GLN A 405 -23.11 4.34 -26.34
N VAL A 406 -23.08 5.61 -25.92
CA VAL A 406 -23.85 6.68 -26.57
C VAL A 406 -23.17 7.10 -27.87
N ALA A 407 -23.86 6.99 -29.00
CA ALA A 407 -23.38 7.57 -30.24
C ALA A 407 -23.34 9.11 -30.12
N PRO A 408 -22.28 9.81 -30.59
CA PRO A 408 -22.15 11.26 -30.45
C PRO A 408 -23.35 12.07 -30.96
N GLN A 409 -24.03 11.57 -31.98
CA GLN A 409 -25.21 12.19 -32.59
C GLN A 409 -26.47 12.11 -31.70
N LEU A 410 -26.50 11.19 -30.73
CA LEU A 410 -27.66 10.90 -29.87
C LEU A 410 -27.54 11.52 -28.47
N VAL A 411 -26.45 12.23 -28.16
CA VAL A 411 -26.22 12.83 -26.83
C VAL A 411 -27.36 13.77 -26.41
N SER A 412 -27.83 14.61 -27.34
CA SER A 412 -28.96 15.52 -27.09
C SER A 412 -30.30 14.81 -26.90
N GLN A 413 -30.40 13.53 -27.26
CA GLN A 413 -31.61 12.71 -27.24
C GLN A 413 -31.62 11.69 -26.10
N LEU A 414 -30.58 11.66 -25.24
CA LEU A 414 -30.56 10.78 -24.07
C LEU A 414 -31.80 11.02 -23.18
N PRO A 415 -32.44 9.97 -22.66
CA PRO A 415 -33.66 10.07 -21.87
C PRO A 415 -33.32 10.43 -20.41
N LEU A 416 -32.88 11.67 -20.19
CA LEU A 416 -32.41 12.18 -18.89
C LEU A 416 -33.39 13.13 -18.23
N ASN A 417 -34.50 13.49 -18.88
CA ASN A 417 -35.37 14.60 -18.48
C ASN A 417 -35.80 14.52 -17.00
N GLU A 418 -36.19 13.33 -16.53
CA GLU A 418 -36.64 13.09 -15.15
C GLU A 418 -35.55 13.28 -14.08
N ILE A 419 -34.27 13.08 -14.44
CA ILE A 419 -33.13 13.20 -13.53
C ILE A 419 -32.35 14.50 -13.74
N THR A 420 -32.84 15.39 -14.61
CA THR A 420 -32.23 16.70 -14.91
C THR A 420 -33.13 17.88 -14.59
N GLU A 421 -34.27 17.65 -13.93
CA GLU A 421 -35.17 18.74 -13.51
C GLU A 421 -34.42 19.76 -12.64
N PRO A 422 -34.60 21.08 -12.84
CA PRO A 422 -33.97 22.08 -11.98
C PRO A 422 -34.32 21.89 -10.50
N GLY A 423 -33.41 22.30 -9.61
CA GLY A 423 -33.61 22.23 -8.15
C GLY A 423 -32.93 21.05 -7.46
N PHE A 424 -31.72 20.69 -7.89
CA PHE A 424 -30.90 19.69 -7.21
C PHE A 424 -30.52 20.15 -5.80
N GLU A 425 -30.80 19.32 -4.80
CA GLU A 425 -30.49 19.59 -3.40
C GLU A 425 -30.11 18.29 -2.67
N ILE A 426 -28.98 18.29 -1.97
CA ILE A 426 -28.56 17.16 -1.12
C ILE A 426 -29.25 17.27 0.24
N LEU A 427 -30.02 16.25 0.60
CA LEU A 427 -30.80 16.18 1.84
C LEU A 427 -30.01 15.48 2.96
N ASP A 428 -29.42 14.32 2.65
CA ASP A 428 -28.68 13.49 3.60
C ASP A 428 -27.57 12.69 2.91
N ILE A 429 -26.55 12.30 3.68
CA ILE A 429 -25.44 11.47 3.21
C ILE A 429 -25.20 10.34 4.21
N GLN A 430 -25.28 9.11 3.74
CA GLN A 430 -24.97 7.93 4.53
C GLN A 430 -23.70 7.25 4.03
N PHE A 431 -22.74 7.12 4.92
CA PHE A 431 -21.47 6.45 4.68
C PHE A 431 -21.54 5.01 5.19
N ASN A 432 -21.16 4.05 4.35
CA ASN A 432 -21.12 2.65 4.72
C ASN A 432 -19.90 1.96 4.08
N GLY A 433 -18.71 2.28 4.61
CA GLY A 433 -17.45 1.74 4.12
C GLY A 433 -17.24 2.10 2.65
N ALA A 434 -17.17 1.10 1.77
CA ALA A 434 -16.90 1.27 0.35
C ALA A 434 -18.06 1.89 -0.46
N ILE A 435 -19.24 2.06 0.13
CA ILE A 435 -20.42 2.64 -0.52
C ILE A 435 -20.88 3.87 0.25
N THR A 436 -21.04 4.98 -0.47
CA THR A 436 -21.68 6.19 0.05
C THR A 436 -23.01 6.41 -0.67
N LYS A 437 -24.08 6.64 0.09
CA LYS A 437 -25.40 6.96 -0.46
C LYS A 437 -25.71 8.42 -0.21
N VAL A 438 -26.01 9.15 -1.26
CA VAL A 438 -26.42 10.55 -1.17
C VAL A 438 -27.90 10.64 -1.48
N PHE A 439 -28.69 10.95 -0.46
CA PHE A 439 -30.12 11.22 -0.61
C PHE A 439 -30.27 12.67 -1.03
N ALA A 440 -30.83 12.87 -2.22
CA ALA A 440 -31.02 14.17 -2.80
C ALA A 440 -32.44 14.29 -3.37
N ARG A 441 -32.78 15.51 -3.77
CA ARG A 441 -33.99 15.82 -4.51
C ARG A 441 -33.59 16.45 -5.84
N GLN A 442 -34.26 16.06 -6.92
CA GLN A 442 -34.17 16.67 -8.24
C GLN A 442 -35.58 17.16 -8.60
N GLY A 443 -35.82 18.47 -8.62
CA GLY A 443 -37.18 19.01 -8.71
C GLY A 443 -38.05 18.55 -7.53
N ASN A 444 -39.06 17.73 -7.79
CA ASN A 444 -39.90 17.11 -6.76
C ASN A 444 -39.61 15.62 -6.52
N LEU A 445 -38.65 15.05 -7.25
CA LEU A 445 -38.36 13.62 -7.20
C LEU A 445 -37.24 13.32 -6.17
N PRO A 446 -37.47 12.39 -5.23
CA PRO A 446 -36.40 11.89 -4.38
C PRO A 446 -35.48 10.97 -5.19
N VAL A 447 -34.18 11.24 -5.16
CA VAL A 447 -33.15 10.47 -5.85
C VAL A 447 -32.07 10.05 -4.87
N THR A 448 -31.48 8.88 -5.09
CA THR A 448 -30.33 8.43 -4.29
C THR A 448 -29.15 8.17 -5.20
N TYR A 449 -28.09 8.97 -5.09
CA TYR A 449 -26.84 8.69 -5.80
C TYR A 449 -26.05 7.65 -5.00
N ILE A 450 -25.60 6.61 -5.68
CA ILE A 450 -24.76 5.55 -5.12
C ILE A 450 -23.35 5.83 -5.57
N LEU A 451 -22.46 6.10 -4.63
CA LEU A 451 -21.06 6.39 -4.89
C LEU A 451 -20.20 5.23 -4.37
N ARG A 452 -19.12 4.95 -5.10
CA ARG A 452 -18.15 3.91 -4.75
C ARG A 452 -16.75 4.45 -4.88
N GLU A 453 -15.88 3.97 -4.00
CA GLU A 453 -14.47 4.25 -4.10
C GLU A 453 -13.83 3.41 -5.21
N HIS A 454 -13.02 4.06 -6.05
CA HIS A 454 -12.25 3.44 -7.10
C HIS A 454 -10.87 4.13 -7.19
N LEU A 455 -9.81 3.40 -6.88
CA LEU A 455 -8.41 3.87 -6.97
C LEU A 455 -8.15 5.20 -6.21
N GLY A 456 -8.72 5.34 -5.00
CA GLY A 456 -8.57 6.53 -4.16
C GLY A 456 -9.43 7.73 -4.59
N GLN A 457 -10.41 7.50 -5.46
CA GLN A 457 -11.41 8.50 -5.86
C GLN A 457 -12.81 7.98 -5.57
N LEU A 458 -13.69 8.85 -5.10
CA LEU A 458 -15.10 8.52 -4.96
C LEU A 458 -15.82 8.90 -6.26
N LEU A 459 -16.49 7.94 -6.89
CA LEU A 459 -17.17 8.10 -8.19
C LEU A 459 -18.62 7.64 -8.11
N VAL A 460 -19.48 8.19 -8.96
CA VAL A 460 -20.90 7.80 -9.03
C VAL A 460 -21.01 6.45 -9.75
N ASP A 461 -21.62 5.46 -9.10
CA ASP A 461 -21.84 4.12 -9.63
C ASP A 461 -23.24 3.93 -10.20
N ASP A 462 -24.23 4.60 -9.61
CA ASP A 462 -25.63 4.54 -10.02
C ASP A 462 -26.43 5.71 -9.43
N ILE A 463 -27.63 5.92 -9.95
CA ILE A 463 -28.68 6.76 -9.38
C ILE A 463 -29.90 5.87 -9.18
N GLN A 464 -30.46 5.89 -7.99
CA GLN A 464 -31.68 5.15 -7.67
C GLN A 464 -32.87 6.11 -7.63
N LEU A 465 -33.90 5.78 -8.38
CA LEU A 465 -35.15 6.51 -8.47
C LEU A 465 -36.31 5.51 -8.59
N ASP A 466 -37.26 5.55 -7.66
CA ASP A 466 -38.40 4.62 -7.66
C ASP A 466 -39.54 5.16 -8.55
N LEU A 467 -39.57 4.70 -9.81
CA LEU A 467 -40.65 4.98 -10.75
C LEU A 467 -41.44 3.71 -11.04
N LYS A 468 -42.76 3.84 -10.96
CA LYS A 468 -43.66 2.72 -11.23
C LYS A 468 -43.42 2.14 -12.63
N GLY A 469 -43.18 0.83 -12.67
CA GLY A 469 -43.00 0.09 -13.93
C GLY A 469 -41.60 0.17 -14.52
N ARG A 470 -40.60 0.65 -13.76
CA ARG A 470 -39.19 0.68 -14.16
C ARG A 470 -38.30 0.12 -13.03
N PRO A 471 -37.09 -0.37 -13.33
CA PRO A 471 -36.10 -0.68 -12.31
C PRO A 471 -35.74 0.59 -11.53
N SER A 472 -35.40 0.45 -10.25
CA SER A 472 -34.94 1.59 -9.45
C SER A 472 -33.60 2.15 -9.94
N SER A 473 -32.77 1.30 -10.54
CA SER A 473 -31.48 1.70 -11.13
C SER A 473 -31.69 2.50 -12.42
N VAL A 474 -31.26 3.75 -12.38
CA VAL A 474 -31.18 4.60 -13.57
C VAL A 474 -30.08 4.11 -14.50
N LYS A 475 -28.96 3.58 -13.97
CA LYS A 475 -27.91 2.96 -14.79
C LYS A 475 -28.47 1.84 -15.66
N ASP A 476 -29.23 0.90 -15.08
CA ASP A 476 -29.83 -0.21 -15.83
C ASP A 476 -30.88 0.28 -16.83
N THR A 477 -31.67 1.29 -16.44
CA THR A 477 -32.64 1.92 -17.34
C THR A 477 -31.99 2.58 -18.54
N LEU A 478 -30.93 3.37 -18.32
CA LEU A 478 -30.20 4.06 -19.37
C LEU A 478 -29.47 3.08 -20.29
N GLU A 479 -28.85 2.03 -19.76
CA GLU A 479 -28.22 1.00 -20.59
C GLU A 479 -29.20 0.43 -21.61
N MET A 480 -30.39 0.06 -21.17
CA MET A 480 -31.41 -0.53 -22.04
C MET A 480 -31.98 0.48 -23.03
N MET A 481 -32.22 1.72 -22.60
CA MET A 481 -32.71 2.78 -23.49
C MET A 481 -31.70 3.18 -24.56
N ILE A 482 -30.42 3.31 -24.22
CA ILE A 482 -29.36 3.63 -25.19
C ILE A 482 -29.27 2.54 -26.27
N ARG A 483 -29.45 1.26 -25.90
CA ARG A 483 -29.50 0.16 -26.88
C ARG A 483 -30.66 0.33 -27.86
N VAL A 484 -31.85 0.72 -27.39
CA VAL A 484 -32.99 1.01 -28.29
C VAL A 484 -32.68 2.18 -29.20
N GLN A 485 -32.17 3.30 -28.66
CA GLN A 485 -31.87 4.49 -29.45
C GLN A 485 -30.79 4.22 -30.51
N ASN A 486 -29.72 3.50 -30.15
CA ASN A 486 -28.69 3.07 -31.10
C ASN A 486 -29.25 2.14 -32.19
N TYR A 487 -30.20 1.27 -31.85
CA TYR A 487 -30.87 0.39 -32.80
C TYR A 487 -31.78 1.20 -33.75
N ALA A 488 -32.57 2.13 -33.22
CA ALA A 488 -33.41 3.06 -34.00
C ALA A 488 -32.57 3.90 -34.96
N PHE A 489 -31.45 4.46 -34.48
CA PHE A 489 -30.49 5.18 -35.30
C PHE A 489 -29.89 4.30 -36.40
N SER A 490 -29.51 3.06 -36.08
CA SER A 490 -29.00 2.10 -37.09
C SER A 490 -30.06 1.75 -38.15
N MET A 491 -31.34 1.70 -37.78
CA MET A 491 -32.44 1.53 -38.73
C MET A 491 -32.59 2.75 -39.64
N HIS A 492 -32.54 3.96 -39.06
CA HIS A 492 -32.65 5.21 -39.80
C HIS A 492 -31.50 5.37 -40.81
N GLU A 493 -30.26 5.14 -40.38
CA GLU A 493 -29.05 5.22 -41.21
C GLU A 493 -28.88 4.03 -42.18
N GLN A 494 -29.87 3.13 -42.26
CA GLN A 494 -29.84 1.91 -43.08
C GLN A 494 -28.60 1.02 -42.82
N ASN A 495 -28.04 1.06 -41.62
CA ASN A 495 -26.82 0.34 -41.27
C ASN A 495 -27.11 -1.11 -40.89
N ILE A 496 -27.34 -1.94 -41.92
CA ILE A 496 -27.65 -3.38 -41.76
C ILE A 496 -26.62 -4.11 -40.90
N ARG A 497 -25.32 -3.77 -41.00
CA ARG A 497 -24.27 -4.43 -40.22
C ARG A 497 -24.45 -4.20 -38.72
N ASN A 498 -24.82 -2.99 -38.31
CA ASN A 498 -25.10 -2.70 -36.90
C ASN A 498 -26.42 -3.30 -36.44
N LEU A 499 -27.47 -3.29 -37.28
CA LEU A 499 -28.71 -4.00 -36.97
C LEU A 499 -28.45 -5.49 -36.74
N GLN A 500 -27.63 -6.11 -37.59
CA GLN A 500 -27.29 -7.51 -37.44
C GLN A 500 -26.57 -7.83 -36.13
N ARG A 501 -25.68 -6.95 -35.68
CA ARG A 501 -24.95 -7.13 -34.41
C ARG A 501 -25.84 -7.01 -33.18
N HIS A 502 -26.91 -6.22 -33.26
CA HIS A 502 -27.78 -5.90 -32.12
C HIS A 502 -29.15 -6.59 -32.19
N SER A 503 -29.35 -7.48 -33.18
CA SER A 503 -30.53 -8.33 -33.29
C SER A 503 -30.25 -9.76 -32.87
N SER A 504 -31.27 -10.45 -32.38
CA SER A 504 -31.19 -11.87 -32.09
C SER A 504 -30.83 -12.68 -33.34
N ARG A 505 -30.26 -13.87 -33.13
CA ARG A 505 -30.00 -14.82 -34.22
C ARG A 505 -31.25 -15.08 -35.09
N ASP A 506 -32.41 -15.26 -34.46
CA ASP A 506 -33.67 -15.53 -35.16
C ASP A 506 -34.10 -14.33 -36.02
N PHE A 507 -34.11 -13.12 -35.45
CA PHE A 507 -34.45 -11.91 -36.21
C PHE A 507 -33.47 -11.69 -37.38
N ASN A 508 -32.19 -11.94 -37.16
CA ASN A 508 -31.17 -11.89 -38.20
C ASN A 508 -31.41 -12.85 -39.36
N GLU A 509 -31.68 -14.12 -39.06
CA GLU A 509 -31.92 -15.15 -40.09
C GLU A 509 -33.18 -14.84 -40.90
N LEU A 510 -34.22 -14.31 -40.27
CA LEU A 510 -35.50 -14.01 -40.89
C LEU A 510 -35.52 -12.71 -41.70
N VAL A 511 -34.78 -11.68 -41.28
CA VAL A 511 -34.88 -10.33 -41.86
C VAL A 511 -33.52 -9.82 -42.33
N TRP A 512 -32.61 -9.49 -41.43
CA TRP A 512 -31.43 -8.69 -41.78
C TRP A 512 -30.40 -9.38 -42.67
N ARG A 513 -30.36 -10.71 -42.74
CA ARG A 513 -29.51 -11.45 -43.68
C ARG A 513 -30.08 -11.56 -45.09
N GLN A 514 -31.33 -11.16 -45.27
CA GLN A 514 -32.04 -11.29 -46.54
C GLN A 514 -32.09 -9.96 -47.32
N VAL A 515 -31.62 -8.86 -46.73
CA VAL A 515 -31.74 -7.51 -47.28
C VAL A 515 -30.42 -6.76 -47.19
N ASP A 516 -30.15 -5.91 -48.18
CA ASP A 516 -28.98 -5.02 -48.21
C ASP A 516 -29.30 -3.62 -47.64
N GLN A 517 -30.59 -3.29 -47.48
CA GLN A 517 -31.10 -2.02 -46.95
C GLN A 517 -32.34 -2.29 -46.09
N VAL A 518 -32.69 -1.34 -45.22
CA VAL A 518 -33.87 -1.45 -44.36
C VAL A 518 -35.14 -1.40 -45.23
N PRO A 519 -36.07 -2.35 -45.12
CA PRO A 519 -37.31 -2.35 -45.91
C PRO A 519 -38.17 -1.11 -45.63
N GLN A 520 -38.87 -0.61 -46.66
CA GLN A 520 -39.73 0.58 -46.55
C GLN A 520 -40.82 0.44 -45.49
N THR A 521 -41.31 -0.78 -45.27
CA THR A 521 -42.29 -1.10 -44.22
C THR A 521 -41.79 -0.82 -42.80
N ALA A 522 -40.47 -0.67 -42.59
CA ALA A 522 -39.88 -0.33 -41.30
C ALA A 522 -39.55 1.15 -41.12
N TYR A 523 -39.82 2.03 -42.10
CA TYR A 523 -39.35 3.43 -42.07
C TYR A 523 -39.94 4.28 -40.94
N ASN A 524 -41.12 3.93 -40.44
CA ASN A 524 -41.76 4.61 -39.31
C ASN A 524 -41.28 4.09 -37.93
N ILE A 525 -40.61 2.95 -37.88
CA ILE A 525 -40.22 2.30 -36.62
C ILE A 525 -39.21 3.13 -35.82
N PRO A 526 -38.16 3.74 -36.41
CA PRO A 526 -37.22 4.55 -35.66
C PRO A 526 -37.89 5.64 -34.83
N GLU A 527 -38.88 6.34 -35.37
CA GLU A 527 -39.59 7.41 -34.65
C GLU A 527 -40.36 6.85 -33.44
N LEU A 528 -40.98 5.69 -33.56
CA LEU A 528 -41.69 5.03 -32.46
C LEU A 528 -40.72 4.56 -31.35
N LEU A 529 -39.52 4.12 -31.73
CA LEU A 529 -38.47 3.70 -30.79
C LEU A 529 -37.83 4.88 -30.05
N MET A 530 -38.02 6.10 -30.52
CA MET A 530 -37.53 7.33 -29.86
C MET A 530 -38.58 7.98 -28.95
N SER A 531 -39.75 7.34 -28.77
CA SER A 531 -40.80 7.81 -27.87
C SER A 531 -40.43 7.64 -26.39
N ASP A 532 -41.14 8.37 -25.51
CA ASP A 532 -40.91 8.33 -24.06
C ASP A 532 -41.09 6.93 -23.45
N LEU A 533 -40.25 6.62 -22.46
CA LEU A 533 -40.31 5.35 -21.73
C LEU A 533 -41.56 5.27 -20.85
N VAL A 534 -42.35 4.21 -21.01
CA VAL A 534 -43.51 3.92 -20.15
C VAL A 534 -43.19 2.85 -19.12
N SER A 535 -42.61 1.74 -19.55
CA SER A 535 -42.22 0.66 -18.64
C SER A 535 -40.99 -0.09 -19.14
N LEU A 536 -40.20 -0.59 -18.19
CA LEU A 536 -39.03 -1.42 -18.42
C LEU A 536 -39.08 -2.59 -17.43
N GLU A 537 -39.14 -3.79 -17.97
CA GLU A 537 -39.00 -5.05 -17.22
C GLU A 537 -37.67 -5.70 -17.61
N ILE A 538 -36.87 -6.05 -16.62
CA ILE A 538 -35.62 -6.81 -16.81
C ILE A 538 -35.76 -8.09 -15.99
N ASN A 539 -35.83 -9.23 -16.67
CA ASN A 539 -35.81 -10.54 -16.04
C ASN A 539 -34.46 -11.20 -16.32
N GLU A 540 -33.52 -11.03 -15.38
CA GLU A 540 -32.18 -11.59 -15.53
C GLU A 540 -32.16 -13.12 -15.52
N ASN A 541 -33.04 -13.75 -14.73
CA ASN A 541 -33.10 -15.20 -14.56
C ASN A 541 -33.52 -15.90 -15.86
N GLU A 542 -34.52 -15.34 -16.53
CA GLU A 542 -35.03 -15.86 -17.80
C GLU A 542 -34.32 -15.24 -19.02
N GLY A 543 -33.42 -14.27 -18.78
CA GLY A 543 -32.59 -13.66 -19.81
C GLY A 543 -33.38 -12.85 -20.83
N TYR A 544 -34.52 -12.26 -20.48
CA TYR A 544 -35.29 -11.37 -21.35
C TYR A 544 -35.50 -9.99 -20.72
N SER A 545 -35.75 -8.99 -21.56
CA SER A 545 -36.19 -7.68 -21.12
C SER A 545 -37.25 -7.14 -22.07
N ARG A 546 -38.18 -6.35 -21.53
CA ARG A 546 -39.27 -5.75 -22.27
C ARG A 546 -39.31 -4.25 -22.00
N ILE A 547 -39.29 -3.46 -23.06
CA ILE A 547 -39.36 -2.00 -23.00
C ILE A 547 -40.63 -1.54 -23.70
N GLN A 548 -41.45 -0.75 -23.02
CA GLN A 548 -42.63 -0.12 -23.61
C GLN A 548 -42.39 1.38 -23.77
N LEU A 549 -42.59 1.89 -24.98
CA LEU A 549 -42.34 3.26 -25.40
C LEU A 549 -43.62 3.87 -25.98
N GLY A 550 -43.86 5.15 -25.71
CA GLY A 550 -45.02 5.88 -26.20
C GLY A 550 -46.36 5.40 -25.61
N ASN A 551 -47.47 5.78 -26.24
CA ASN A 551 -48.81 5.48 -25.74
C ASN A 551 -49.48 4.34 -26.53
N LYS A 552 -50.79 4.13 -26.32
CA LYS A 552 -51.55 3.06 -26.98
C LYS A 552 -51.78 3.30 -28.48
N GLU A 553 -51.81 4.56 -28.89
CA GLU A 553 -52.10 5.00 -30.26
C GLU A 553 -50.81 5.12 -31.09
N ARG A 554 -49.71 5.52 -30.44
CA ARG A 554 -48.38 5.74 -31.01
C ARG A 554 -47.32 5.28 -30.03
N GLY A 555 -46.80 4.07 -30.24
CA GLY A 555 -45.79 3.47 -29.37
C GLY A 555 -45.25 2.14 -29.88
N ALA A 556 -44.24 1.63 -29.17
CA ALA A 556 -43.61 0.36 -29.48
C ALA A 556 -43.29 -0.41 -28.20
N THR A 557 -43.35 -1.74 -28.28
CA THR A 557 -42.79 -2.65 -27.29
C THR A 557 -41.58 -3.35 -27.87
N VAL A 558 -40.40 -3.11 -27.32
CA VAL A 558 -39.17 -3.78 -27.72
C VAL A 558 -38.93 -4.98 -26.83
N LEU A 559 -38.74 -6.15 -27.43
CA LEU A 559 -38.39 -7.38 -26.74
C LEU A 559 -36.90 -7.64 -26.93
N PHE A 560 -36.20 -7.82 -25.82
CA PHE A 560 -34.79 -8.17 -25.77
C PHE A 560 -34.62 -9.58 -25.23
N ILE A 561 -33.62 -10.29 -25.76
CA ILE A 561 -33.14 -11.55 -25.20
C ILE A 561 -31.63 -11.48 -24.98
N LYS A 562 -31.14 -12.21 -23.98
CA LYS A 562 -29.72 -12.27 -23.65
C LYS A 562 -29.04 -13.32 -24.52
N GLN A 563 -28.14 -12.89 -25.41
CA GLN A 563 -27.30 -13.75 -26.24
C GLN A 563 -25.83 -13.40 -26.02
N GLN A 564 -25.00 -14.42 -25.77
CA GLN A 564 -23.56 -14.24 -25.52
C GLN A 564 -23.25 -13.19 -24.41
N GLY A 565 -24.11 -13.11 -23.40
CA GLY A 565 -23.97 -12.18 -22.29
C GLY A 565 -24.51 -10.77 -22.54
N GLN A 566 -25.06 -10.46 -23.72
CA GLN A 566 -25.60 -9.14 -24.05
C GLN A 566 -27.08 -9.20 -24.42
N TYR A 567 -27.85 -8.16 -24.06
CA TYR A 567 -29.22 -8.00 -24.53
C TYR A 567 -29.24 -7.52 -25.98
N VAL A 568 -29.92 -8.28 -26.84
CA VAL A 568 -30.13 -7.99 -28.26
C VAL A 568 -31.62 -7.98 -28.58
N VAL A 569 -32.01 -7.18 -29.57
CA VAL A 569 -33.42 -7.02 -29.99
C VAL A 569 -33.90 -8.31 -30.64
N ASP A 570 -34.92 -8.95 -30.07
CA ASP A 570 -35.56 -10.14 -30.64
C ASP A 570 -36.78 -9.81 -31.49
N ASP A 571 -37.57 -8.82 -31.07
CA ASP A 571 -38.73 -8.33 -31.82
C ASP A 571 -39.10 -6.91 -31.40
N ILE A 572 -39.83 -6.21 -32.26
CA ILE A 572 -40.43 -4.90 -32.00
C ILE A 572 -41.91 -5.03 -32.29
N MET A 573 -42.75 -4.83 -31.28
CA MET A 573 -44.19 -4.85 -31.44
C MET A 573 -44.72 -3.42 -31.52
N ILE A 574 -45.33 -3.05 -32.65
CA ILE A 574 -45.93 -1.73 -32.83
C ILE A 574 -47.34 -1.74 -32.21
N ASN A 575 -47.64 -0.74 -31.38
CA ASN A 575 -48.98 -0.57 -30.81
C ASN A 575 -49.91 -0.02 -31.91
N SER A 576 -51.09 -0.62 -32.10
CA SER A 576 -52.10 -0.09 -33.04
C SER A 576 -53.47 -0.01 -32.38
N ASP A 577 -54.23 1.05 -32.72
CA ASP A 577 -55.62 1.23 -32.29
C ASP A 577 -56.62 0.28 -33.00
N SER A 578 -56.17 -0.54 -33.95
CA SER A 578 -57.06 -1.43 -34.67
C SER A 578 -57.43 -2.68 -33.84
N VAL A 579 -58.72 -2.93 -33.72
CA VAL A 579 -59.33 -3.99 -32.88
C VAL A 579 -58.87 -5.42 -33.25
N ALA A 580 -58.27 -5.63 -34.42
CA ALA A 580 -57.87 -6.95 -34.91
C ALA A 580 -56.56 -7.48 -34.29
N SER A 581 -55.63 -6.61 -33.89
CA SER A 581 -54.48 -6.99 -33.07
C SER A 581 -53.91 -5.76 -32.36
N ARG A 582 -53.90 -5.76 -31.03
CA ARG A 582 -53.36 -4.66 -30.21
C ARG A 582 -51.85 -4.44 -30.42
N TYR A 583 -51.15 -5.43 -30.98
CA TYR A 583 -49.71 -5.39 -31.21
C TYR A 583 -49.35 -6.10 -32.52
N LEU A 584 -48.58 -5.43 -33.39
CA LEU A 584 -48.08 -5.98 -34.65
C LEU A 584 -46.58 -6.28 -34.53
N SER A 585 -46.18 -7.54 -34.75
CA SER A 585 -44.77 -7.96 -34.71
C SER A 585 -44.04 -7.52 -35.97
N THR A 586 -43.08 -6.61 -35.80
CA THR A 586 -42.20 -6.09 -36.86
C THR A 586 -41.43 -7.23 -37.51
N LYS A 587 -40.89 -8.17 -36.72
CA LYS A 587 -40.14 -9.32 -37.25
C LYS A 587 -41.00 -10.15 -38.22
N LYS A 588 -42.27 -10.40 -37.87
CA LYS A 588 -43.21 -11.14 -38.73
C LYS A 588 -43.61 -10.31 -39.96
N GLU A 589 -43.90 -9.03 -39.78
CA GLU A 589 -44.32 -8.15 -40.87
C GLU A 589 -43.23 -7.97 -41.91
N LEU A 590 -41.99 -7.72 -41.49
CA LEU A 590 -40.85 -7.59 -42.41
C LEU A 590 -40.65 -8.88 -43.19
N ARG A 591 -40.67 -10.04 -42.52
CA ARG A 591 -40.60 -11.35 -43.18
C ARG A 591 -41.70 -11.54 -44.22
N MET A 592 -42.95 -11.19 -43.90
CA MET A 592 -44.07 -11.32 -44.82
C MET A 592 -43.97 -10.35 -46.00
N SER A 593 -43.56 -9.10 -45.77
CA SER A 593 -43.37 -8.11 -46.82
C SER A 593 -42.28 -8.53 -47.81
N MET A 594 -41.18 -9.10 -47.32
CA MET A 594 -40.11 -9.66 -48.14
C MET A 594 -40.59 -10.87 -48.95
N ALA A 595 -41.39 -11.76 -48.35
CA ALA A 595 -41.96 -12.92 -49.05
C ALA A 595 -42.98 -12.50 -50.13
N ALA A 596 -43.77 -11.44 -49.90
CA ALA A 596 -44.73 -10.91 -50.87
C ALA A 596 -44.07 -10.20 -52.06
N THR A 597 -42.85 -9.70 -51.89
CA THR A 597 -42.07 -8.97 -52.93
C THR A 597 -41.17 -9.92 -53.76
N SER A 598 -41.54 -11.20 -53.87
CA SER A 598 -40.79 -12.25 -54.57
C SER A 598 -40.72 -11.99 -56.08
N GLY A 599 -39.76 -11.16 -56.50
CA GLY A 599 -39.43 -10.86 -57.89
C GLY A 599 -38.04 -10.25 -58.09
N THR A 600 -37.48 -9.56 -57.09
CA THR A 600 -36.11 -9.02 -57.12
C THR A 600 -35.56 -8.89 -55.71
N LEU A 601 -34.91 -9.94 -55.20
CA LEU A 601 -33.93 -9.78 -54.12
C LEU A 601 -32.71 -9.06 -54.73
N LYS A 602 -32.26 -7.99 -54.04
CA LYS A 602 -31.48 -6.83 -54.52
C LYS A 602 -32.32 -5.76 -55.24
N GLN A 603 -33.05 -4.96 -54.45
CA GLN A 603 -33.63 -3.70 -54.93
C GLN A 603 -32.54 -2.63 -55.06
N GLN A 604 -32.58 -1.88 -56.17
CA GLN A 604 -31.73 -0.71 -56.41
C GLN A 604 -32.12 0.46 -55.51
N ALA A 605 -31.10 1.20 -55.08
CA ALA A 605 -31.14 2.27 -54.11
C ALA A 605 -32.24 3.31 -54.37
N VAL A 606 -33.06 3.56 -53.36
CA VAL A 606 -33.76 4.82 -53.19
C VAL A 606 -33.23 5.43 -51.89
N GLN A 607 -32.44 6.50 -52.01
CA GLN A 607 -32.06 7.32 -50.86
C GLN A 607 -33.31 8.01 -50.34
N ALA A 608 -33.71 7.65 -49.12
CA ALA A 608 -34.76 8.36 -48.40
C ALA A 608 -34.11 9.51 -47.63
N THR A 609 -34.51 10.75 -47.95
CA THR A 609 -34.11 11.95 -47.19
C THR A 609 -35.19 12.20 -46.15
N TYR A 610 -34.87 12.05 -44.87
CA TYR A 610 -35.77 12.48 -43.78
C TYR A 610 -34.98 13.11 -42.64
N THR A 611 -35.55 14.19 -42.11
CA THR A 611 -35.10 14.86 -40.88
C THR A 611 -35.90 14.28 -39.72
N ILE A 612 -35.24 13.89 -38.62
CA ILE A 612 -35.93 13.68 -37.33
C ILE A 612 -36.44 15.06 -36.90
N SER A 613 -37.73 15.34 -37.10
CA SER A 613 -38.32 16.65 -36.81
C SER A 613 -38.45 16.89 -35.30
N ASN A 614 -37.82 17.96 -34.82
CA ASN A 614 -38.14 18.60 -33.54
C ASN A 614 -39.42 19.42 -33.69
N GLU A 615 -40.60 18.81 -33.59
CA GLU A 615 -41.82 19.59 -33.37
C GLU A 615 -42.03 19.80 -31.86
N THR A 616 -41.62 20.98 -31.39
CA THR A 616 -42.14 21.56 -30.15
C THR A 616 -43.51 22.14 -30.46
N VAL A 617 -44.56 21.57 -29.86
CA VAL A 617 -45.92 22.13 -29.89
C VAL A 617 -45.88 23.49 -29.16
N PRO A 618 -46.28 24.62 -29.77
CA PRO A 618 -46.34 25.89 -29.07
C PRO A 618 -47.59 25.92 -28.20
N GLU A 619 -47.41 25.75 -26.90
CA GLU A 619 -48.46 25.99 -25.92
C GLU A 619 -48.73 27.50 -25.80
N ARG A 620 -49.95 27.92 -26.16
CA ARG A 620 -50.42 29.29 -25.97
C ARG A 620 -50.56 29.58 -24.48
N LEU A 621 -49.65 30.37 -23.92
CA LEU A 621 -49.93 31.15 -22.71
C LEU A 621 -49.47 32.59 -22.90
N ALA A 622 -50.41 33.50 -22.73
CA ALA A 622 -50.20 34.93 -22.73
C ALA A 622 -49.37 35.35 -21.52
N VAL A 623 -48.35 36.19 -21.73
CA VAL A 623 -47.69 36.96 -20.66
C VAL A 623 -47.53 38.42 -21.15
N PRO A 624 -47.84 39.43 -20.32
CA PRO A 624 -47.64 40.83 -20.67
C PRO A 624 -46.15 41.21 -20.65
N GLN A 625 -45.80 42.17 -21.49
CA GLN A 625 -44.47 42.75 -21.69
C GLN A 625 -43.83 43.28 -20.40
N ALA A 626 -42.54 42.97 -20.20
CA ALA A 626 -41.61 43.73 -19.37
C ALA A 626 -40.28 43.90 -20.14
N GLU A 627 -39.68 45.08 -20.00
CA GLU A 627 -38.59 45.65 -20.80
C GLU A 627 -37.25 44.88 -20.74
N PRO A 628 -36.37 45.03 -21.76
CA PRO A 628 -35.10 44.33 -21.82
C PRO A 628 -34.02 44.99 -20.93
N VAL A 629 -33.43 44.21 -20.03
CA VAL A 629 -32.18 44.57 -19.34
C VAL A 629 -31.00 44.18 -20.22
N SER A 630 -30.21 45.17 -20.63
CA SER A 630 -28.96 45.02 -21.38
C SER A 630 -27.84 44.42 -20.51
N ILE A 631 -27.22 43.33 -20.96
CA ILE A 631 -25.98 42.77 -20.40
C ILE A 631 -24.81 43.09 -21.37
N PRO A 632 -23.63 43.52 -20.89
CA PRO A 632 -22.53 43.94 -21.76
C PRO A 632 -21.86 42.76 -22.48
N GLU A 633 -21.56 42.96 -23.76
CA GLU A 633 -20.79 42.05 -24.60
C GLU A 633 -19.31 42.08 -24.18
N ILE A 634 -18.76 40.95 -23.70
CA ILE A 634 -17.32 40.78 -23.47
C ILE A 634 -16.73 40.15 -24.73
N GLN A 635 -15.92 40.93 -25.47
CA GLN A 635 -15.16 40.43 -26.61
C GLN A 635 -14.01 39.53 -26.15
N PRO A 636 -13.77 38.37 -26.79
CA PRO A 636 -12.61 37.54 -26.50
C PRO A 636 -11.31 38.21 -27.03
N ALA A 637 -10.29 38.23 -26.17
CA ALA A 637 -8.95 38.72 -26.50
C ALA A 637 -8.33 37.91 -27.65
N ALA A 638 -7.73 38.63 -28.60
CA ALA A 638 -7.04 38.07 -29.75
C ALA A 638 -5.83 37.22 -29.33
N PHE A 639 -5.75 36.00 -29.89
CA PHE A 639 -4.54 35.18 -29.83
C PHE A 639 -3.53 35.69 -30.86
N GLU A 640 -2.36 36.15 -30.39
CA GLU A 640 -1.20 36.39 -31.23
C GLU A 640 -0.61 35.06 -31.73
N ILE A 641 -0.40 34.97 -33.04
CA ILE A 641 0.23 33.85 -33.73
C ILE A 641 1.76 34.02 -33.60
N PRO A 642 2.54 32.98 -33.26
CA PRO A 642 3.99 33.08 -33.20
C PRO A 642 4.58 33.33 -34.59
N GLN A 643 5.37 34.39 -34.74
CA GLN A 643 6.17 34.65 -35.92
C GLN A 643 7.24 33.56 -36.09
N GLN A 644 7.30 32.98 -37.30
CA GLN A 644 8.46 32.25 -37.78
C GLN A 644 9.56 33.26 -38.14
N GLU A 645 10.72 33.18 -37.49
CA GLU A 645 11.95 33.84 -37.95
C GLU A 645 12.64 33.01 -39.04
N PRO A 646 13.34 33.65 -40.00
CA PRO A 646 14.50 33.07 -40.66
C PRO A 646 15.76 33.13 -39.79
#